data_AF-A0AAN6QFZ0-F1
#
_entry.id   AF-A0AAN6QFZ0-F1
#
_cell.length_a   1.000
_cell.length_b   1.000
_cell.length_c   1.000
_cell.angle_alpha   90.00
_cell.angle_beta   90.00
_cell.angle_gamma   90.00
#
_symmetry.space_group_name_H-M   'P 1'
#
loop_
_entity.id
_entity.type
_entity.pdbx_description
1 polymer ?
#
loop_
_entity_poly.entity_id
_entity_poly.type
_entity_poly.pdbx_seq_one_letter_code
_entity_poly.pdbx_strand_id
1 'polypeptide(L)'
;MPAISRENARIWVLFVVFFLTLLSRNDGTALIAGPFTGTSRLARQREAQAVLNSTSWGDFSPHAIKEGAPPGDAPRYLNLTGFREHDSYAWNDLDYFKDRCRQWSQHAYPSKEGSGDWDHGPVTRIWQNATGTVHGKWVRRQGSVVKHASDYNLTAIAPHADWPEGHVEWGWNVTGSYGTVLLRLQEDAADGVYEEKAGEGKQLGSAGLAREISAVANIQDEATSASSFAIRLHGVHWPRQGSILLSTTSDKFAGIFGLPHLAPGPDFFQTGQKLLNHTVDQVLRTKERNRFSDPSNPWTPVVEDDVSVLLPRCEYIMYLQLHPIHPFLIVDDRSNPEYVFLADQLENELRFPTGAPNNGIPDLRMSLVAWSPDCSYYLESKGPPLFPSAEGQHLVGVKAEVLLFRTKSWMFGFAAVMMGQLWLLKTQMKESNTPSTLGRISFQTAAMMLLADGLVFACSSAWSLSATNTFLPSLILTFAAFMSMSIGSGFLAEIYKNQEPERRNREREREQNRGTNEPAAQRASPAPASAIPLAPGSLPLPVTAGPPQAPSPPIIIPSDQDIDAEIAENTASGAAVLPTTTQTATTASNNRPRVSAFASISVSFVTLGIVVLILTAMSMSWPPHARAVYLNCLAFTYLSLWVPQIRRNIWRNSRRAFAWRFMVGQSVLRLLPFAYFYLRHDNILFVEPDSVTFAVLVGWVWCQLFVLAVQDVLGPRFGIPKDWMPEVWDYHPVLREDNVEAGGLPIGLVSSGGWGSAPSSPTAAVSDFARKRSWSDGGEEDSGGARRREREKELRRHAAQINTLLLDCDNTLVLSETLAFEGCAELINEIAAKKNVPLPAPFTGESLIIEFVGQNFRGMMLSLQQRYGFEMTPEELETYVRREEDVVIAKLKEKLVSCPGVDAVLERLAASGKYKLAVVSSSALRRVKASVEKVGQDKYFGEDIFSAASSLPRPTSKPDPAIYLHAMKVLGKKPEECVAVEDSKSGTLSGTRAGIKVIGYVGPYQEAEREKMVKILTEAGAVVIMHDWSEFDECLAKIESGSV
;
A
#
# COMPACT_ATOMS: atom_id res chain seq x y z
N MET A 1 18.23 -2.62 -19.98
CA MET A 1 18.12 -3.89 -19.22
C MET A 1 19.35 -4.75 -19.48
N PRO A 2 20.22 -5.03 -18.49
CA PRO A 2 21.00 -6.27 -18.54
C PRO A 2 20.05 -7.43 -18.28
N ALA A 3 20.40 -8.61 -18.79
CA ALA A 3 19.57 -9.80 -18.74
C ALA A 3 19.18 -10.15 -17.30
N ILE A 4 17.97 -9.73 -16.88
CA ILE A 4 17.13 -10.63 -16.12
C ILE A 4 17.00 -11.83 -17.05
N SER A 5 17.62 -12.94 -16.68
CA SER A 5 17.68 -14.13 -17.51
C SER A 5 16.28 -14.42 -18.06
N ARG A 6 16.17 -14.74 -19.35
CA ARG A 6 14.91 -15.22 -19.92
C ARG A 6 14.36 -16.40 -19.11
N GLU A 7 15.22 -17.12 -18.39
CA GLU A 7 14.85 -18.11 -17.38
C GLU A 7 14.05 -17.51 -16.23
N ASN A 8 14.45 -16.38 -15.62
CA ASN A 8 13.67 -15.79 -14.52
C ASN A 8 12.30 -15.28 -14.98
N ALA A 9 12.19 -14.72 -16.19
CA ALA A 9 10.90 -14.34 -16.77
C ALA A 9 10.04 -15.55 -17.12
N ARG A 10 10.64 -16.65 -17.60
CA ARG A 10 9.95 -17.93 -17.84
C ARG A 10 9.56 -18.62 -16.54
N ILE A 11 10.39 -18.56 -15.51
CA ILE A 11 10.09 -19.05 -14.16
C ILE A 11 8.99 -18.20 -13.55
N TRP A 12 8.96 -16.88 -13.79
CA TRP A 12 7.86 -16.01 -13.36
C TRP A 12 6.57 -16.27 -14.12
N VAL A 13 6.62 -16.48 -15.43
CA VAL A 13 5.43 -16.86 -16.22
C VAL A 13 5.00 -18.27 -15.84
N LEU A 14 5.92 -19.20 -15.62
CA LEU A 14 5.60 -20.55 -15.13
C LEU A 14 5.11 -20.50 -13.70
N PHE A 15 5.59 -19.60 -12.84
CA PHE A 15 5.10 -19.40 -11.49
C PHE A 15 3.72 -18.76 -11.53
N VAL A 16 3.46 -17.76 -12.37
CA VAL A 16 2.14 -17.14 -12.57
C VAL A 16 1.18 -18.12 -13.22
N VAL A 17 1.61 -18.94 -14.18
CA VAL A 17 0.79 -19.99 -14.80
C VAL A 17 0.55 -21.12 -13.79
N PHE A 18 1.57 -21.58 -13.07
CA PHE A 18 1.46 -22.56 -11.98
C PHE A 18 0.56 -22.05 -10.85
N PHE A 19 0.65 -20.77 -10.52
CA PHE A 19 -0.15 -20.05 -9.54
C PHE A 19 -1.58 -19.83 -10.03
N LEU A 20 -1.79 -19.49 -11.30
CA LEU A 20 -3.11 -19.44 -11.93
C LEU A 20 -3.72 -20.83 -12.07
N THR A 21 -2.93 -21.90 -12.19
CA THR A 21 -3.41 -23.30 -12.13
C THR A 21 -3.62 -23.80 -10.69
N LEU A 22 -2.95 -23.21 -9.70
CA LEU A 22 -3.18 -23.48 -8.26
C LEU A 22 -4.38 -22.71 -7.72
N LEU A 23 -4.63 -21.49 -8.21
CA LEU A 23 -5.81 -20.66 -7.94
C LEU A 23 -7.01 -21.07 -8.79
N SER A 24 -6.78 -21.52 -10.03
CA SER A 24 -7.70 -22.39 -10.76
C SER A 24 -7.62 -23.78 -10.13
N ARG A 25 -7.86 -23.84 -8.82
CA ARG A 25 -8.14 -25.09 -8.16
C ARG A 25 -9.48 -25.52 -8.71
N ASN A 26 -9.37 -26.37 -9.72
CA ASN A 26 -10.44 -27.08 -10.39
C ASN A 26 -11.66 -27.21 -9.45
N ASP A 27 -12.74 -26.53 -9.81
CA ASP A 27 -14.08 -27.10 -9.82
C ASP A 27 -14.10 -28.36 -10.73
N GLY A 28 -13.16 -29.30 -10.50
CA GLY A 28 -13.04 -30.56 -11.21
C GLY A 28 -13.73 -31.57 -10.33
N THR A 29 -15.02 -31.81 -10.51
CA THR A 29 -15.54 -32.52 -11.70
C THR A 29 -16.89 -31.98 -12.19
N ALA A 30 -17.15 -30.68 -12.20
CA ALA A 30 -18.47 -30.16 -12.59
C ALA A 30 -18.60 -29.73 -14.06
N LEU A 31 -17.52 -29.34 -14.74
CA LEU A 31 -17.63 -28.73 -16.08
C LEU A 31 -18.03 -29.69 -17.21
N ILE A 32 -17.94 -31.01 -17.01
CA ILE A 32 -18.34 -32.01 -18.03
C ILE A 32 -19.49 -32.92 -17.52
N ALA A 33 -19.77 -32.95 -16.21
CA ALA A 33 -20.82 -33.78 -15.59
C ALA A 33 -21.91 -33.00 -14.81
N GLY A 34 -21.83 -31.67 -14.75
CA GLY A 34 -22.60 -30.80 -13.85
C GLY A 34 -24.13 -30.81 -13.98
N PRO A 35 -24.73 -30.88 -15.20
CA PRO A 35 -26.19 -30.82 -15.32
C PRO A 35 -26.89 -32.09 -14.82
N PHE A 36 -26.32 -33.27 -15.12
CA PHE A 36 -26.95 -34.57 -14.81
C PHE A 36 -26.83 -34.96 -13.34
N THR A 37 -25.75 -34.57 -12.66
CA THR A 37 -25.57 -34.77 -11.21
C THR A 37 -26.42 -33.79 -10.41
N GLY A 38 -26.60 -32.56 -10.90
CA GLY A 38 -27.52 -31.58 -10.31
C GLY A 38 -28.99 -32.02 -10.40
N THR A 39 -29.40 -32.64 -11.51
CA THR A 39 -30.80 -33.07 -11.70
C THR A 39 -31.22 -34.20 -10.75
N SER A 40 -30.36 -35.20 -10.54
CA SER A 40 -30.61 -36.32 -9.63
C SER A 40 -30.60 -35.89 -8.16
N ARG A 41 -29.67 -35.00 -7.76
CA ARG A 41 -29.64 -34.40 -6.42
C ARG A 41 -30.95 -33.66 -6.12
N LEU A 42 -31.44 -32.86 -7.07
CA LEU A 42 -32.68 -32.10 -6.90
C LEU A 42 -33.91 -33.02 -6.72
N ALA A 43 -33.98 -34.12 -7.48
CA ALA A 43 -35.06 -35.11 -7.33
C ALA A 43 -35.07 -35.77 -5.94
N ARG A 44 -33.88 -36.13 -5.42
CA ARG A 44 -33.72 -36.68 -4.06
C ARG A 44 -34.07 -35.66 -2.98
N GLN A 45 -33.72 -34.39 -3.15
CA GLN A 45 -34.11 -33.34 -2.21
C GLN A 45 -35.63 -33.11 -2.19
N ARG A 46 -36.30 -33.25 -3.35
CA ARG A 46 -37.77 -33.25 -3.42
C ARG A 46 -38.41 -34.43 -2.72
N GLU A 47 -37.83 -35.63 -2.83
CA GLU A 47 -38.28 -36.80 -2.07
C GLU A 47 -38.11 -36.59 -0.56
N ALA A 48 -36.95 -36.07 -0.13
CA ALA A 48 -36.71 -35.74 1.28
C ALA A 48 -37.70 -34.69 1.81
N GLN A 49 -38.03 -33.67 1.00
CA GLN A 49 -39.07 -32.69 1.32
C GLN A 49 -40.46 -33.34 1.44
N ALA A 50 -40.78 -34.33 0.61
CA ALA A 50 -42.06 -35.05 0.69
C ALA A 50 -42.17 -35.85 2.01
N VAL A 51 -41.06 -36.41 2.50
CA VAL A 51 -41.02 -37.06 3.82
C VAL A 51 -41.14 -36.03 4.94
N LEU A 52 -40.46 -34.89 4.84
CA LEU A 52 -40.62 -33.79 5.80
C LEU A 52 -42.08 -33.34 5.90
N ASN A 53 -42.82 -33.28 4.78
CA ASN A 53 -44.21 -32.85 4.76
C ASN A 53 -45.20 -33.93 5.29
N SER A 54 -44.88 -35.21 5.13
CA SER A 54 -45.78 -36.31 5.53
C SER A 54 -45.58 -36.82 6.96
N THR A 55 -44.44 -36.52 7.57
CA THR A 55 -44.09 -37.03 8.91
C THR A 55 -44.68 -36.20 10.04
N SER A 56 -44.84 -36.83 11.20
CA SER A 56 -45.38 -36.25 12.43
C SER A 56 -44.44 -36.47 13.61
N TRP A 57 -44.66 -35.73 14.71
CA TRP A 57 -43.85 -35.88 15.91
C TRP A 57 -43.92 -37.31 16.46
N GLY A 58 -42.75 -37.92 16.69
CA GLY A 58 -42.64 -39.29 17.21
C GLY A 58 -42.47 -40.37 16.14
N ASP A 59 -42.52 -40.02 14.85
CA ASP A 59 -42.24 -40.98 13.76
C ASP A 59 -40.75 -41.37 13.67
N PHE A 60 -39.87 -40.56 14.27
CA PHE A 60 -38.47 -40.90 14.48
C PHE A 60 -38.20 -41.13 15.97
N SER A 61 -37.94 -42.38 16.33
CA SER A 61 -37.64 -42.82 17.69
C SER A 61 -36.68 -44.01 17.63
N PRO A 62 -35.37 -43.79 17.44
CA PRO A 62 -34.40 -44.85 17.20
C PRO A 62 -34.02 -45.66 18.46
N HIS A 63 -34.66 -45.40 19.61
CA HIS A 63 -34.30 -46.00 20.90
C HIS A 63 -34.57 -47.52 20.95
N ALA A 64 -33.68 -48.25 21.63
CA ALA A 64 -33.99 -49.58 22.12
C ALA A 64 -34.99 -49.50 23.30
N ILE A 65 -35.96 -50.42 23.33
CA ILE A 65 -36.98 -50.56 24.37
C ILE A 65 -36.33 -50.45 25.76
N LYS A 66 -36.66 -49.42 26.54
CA LYS A 66 -36.34 -49.39 27.98
C LYS A 66 -37.02 -50.59 28.64
N GLU A 67 -36.31 -51.38 29.45
CA GLU A 67 -36.93 -52.50 30.20
C GLU A 67 -38.15 -51.99 30.98
N GLY A 68 -39.35 -52.47 30.63
CA GLY A 68 -40.62 -52.05 31.21
C GLY A 68 -41.48 -51.07 30.38
N ALA A 69 -41.06 -50.70 29.16
CA ALA A 69 -41.89 -49.89 28.26
C ALA A 69 -43.14 -50.65 27.76
N PRO A 70 -44.27 -49.96 27.52
CA PRO A 70 -45.51 -50.59 27.08
C PRO A 70 -45.32 -51.37 25.76
N PRO A 71 -46.05 -52.47 25.55
CA PRO A 71 -45.91 -53.33 24.37
C PRO A 71 -46.38 -52.57 23.10
N GLY A 72 -45.45 -51.87 22.45
CA GLY A 72 -45.70 -51.00 21.29
C GLY A 72 -44.54 -50.07 20.91
N ASP A 73 -43.54 -49.90 21.77
CA ASP A 73 -42.36 -49.04 21.53
C ASP A 73 -41.24 -49.75 20.75
N ALA A 74 -41.52 -50.21 19.53
CA ALA A 74 -40.46 -50.62 18.61
C ALA A 74 -39.68 -49.38 18.11
N PRO A 75 -38.36 -49.48 17.83
CA PRO A 75 -37.59 -48.39 17.25
C PRO A 75 -38.17 -47.99 15.89
N ARG A 76 -38.35 -46.69 15.67
CA ARG A 76 -38.91 -46.12 14.44
C ARG A 76 -37.87 -45.26 13.75
N TYR A 77 -37.72 -45.50 12.45
CA TYR A 77 -36.76 -44.82 11.58
C TYR A 77 -37.50 -44.16 10.41
N LEU A 78 -36.86 -43.15 9.81
CA LEU A 78 -37.43 -42.45 8.66
C LEU A 78 -36.80 -42.95 7.37
N ASN A 79 -37.54 -42.88 6.27
CA ASN A 79 -36.98 -43.08 4.94
C ASN A 79 -36.24 -41.81 4.47
N LEU A 80 -35.25 -41.38 5.24
CA LEU A 80 -34.37 -40.25 4.97
C LEU A 80 -32.93 -40.69 5.15
N THR A 81 -32.04 -40.36 4.21
CA THR A 81 -30.61 -40.70 4.31
C THR A 81 -30.01 -40.13 5.60
N GLY A 82 -29.37 -40.99 6.41
CA GLY A 82 -28.86 -40.68 7.74
C GLY A 82 -29.81 -41.04 8.89
N PHE A 83 -31.10 -41.22 8.61
CA PHE A 83 -32.16 -41.53 9.58
C PHE A 83 -32.74 -42.94 9.39
N ARG A 84 -32.18 -43.74 8.48
CA ARG A 84 -32.57 -45.14 8.28
C ARG A 84 -31.80 -46.05 9.24
N GLU A 85 -32.40 -47.17 9.60
CA GLU A 85 -31.79 -48.15 10.50
C GLU A 85 -30.46 -48.70 9.98
N HIS A 86 -30.38 -49.01 8.68
CA HIS A 86 -29.18 -49.58 8.06
C HIS A 86 -28.02 -48.58 7.87
N ASP A 87 -28.27 -47.28 8.04
CA ASP A 87 -27.23 -46.26 7.91
C ASP A 87 -26.23 -46.27 9.09
N SER A 88 -26.54 -47.00 10.18
CA SER A 88 -25.61 -47.31 11.29
C SER A 88 -25.04 -46.11 12.06
N TYR A 89 -25.74 -44.97 12.03
CA TYR A 89 -25.44 -43.78 12.86
C TYR A 89 -25.65 -44.07 14.36
N ALA A 90 -24.92 -43.38 15.22
CA ALA A 90 -24.92 -43.59 16.67
C ALA A 90 -26.13 -42.95 17.37
N TRP A 91 -27.35 -43.23 16.92
CA TRP A 91 -28.58 -42.60 17.44
C TRP A 91 -28.87 -42.89 18.92
N ASN A 92 -28.19 -43.86 19.54
CA ASN A 92 -28.23 -44.09 20.99
C ASN A 92 -27.75 -42.86 21.80
N ASP A 93 -26.92 -42.01 21.21
CA ASP A 93 -26.38 -40.78 21.80
C ASP A 93 -27.39 -39.61 21.80
N LEU A 94 -28.55 -39.77 21.15
CA LEU A 94 -29.56 -38.72 21.01
C LEU A 94 -30.21 -38.33 22.35
N ASP A 95 -30.41 -39.28 23.26
CA ASP A 95 -31.02 -39.02 24.57
C ASP A 95 -30.16 -38.04 25.38
N TYR A 96 -28.86 -38.30 25.42
CA TYR A 96 -27.92 -37.43 26.10
C TYR A 96 -27.91 -36.03 25.47
N PHE A 97 -27.95 -35.93 24.13
CA PHE A 97 -28.04 -34.64 23.46
C PHE A 97 -29.31 -33.87 23.87
N LYS A 98 -30.49 -34.51 23.81
CA LYS A 98 -31.77 -33.89 24.18
C LYS A 98 -31.81 -33.49 25.66
N ASP A 99 -31.33 -34.34 26.55
CA ASP A 99 -31.24 -34.04 27.98
C ASP A 99 -30.29 -32.88 28.27
N ARG A 100 -29.17 -32.80 27.53
CA ARG A 100 -28.22 -31.69 27.66
C ARG A 100 -28.81 -30.39 27.14
N CYS A 101 -29.52 -30.40 26.01
CA CYS A 101 -30.27 -29.24 25.52
C CYS A 101 -31.28 -28.75 26.56
N ARG A 102 -32.00 -29.67 27.20
CA ARG A 102 -32.97 -29.36 28.26
C ARG A 102 -32.28 -28.68 29.45
N GLN A 103 -31.15 -29.24 29.91
CA GLN A 103 -30.40 -28.68 31.03
C GLN A 103 -29.92 -27.25 30.74
N TRP A 104 -29.42 -26.98 29.53
CA TRP A 104 -29.01 -25.62 29.16
C TRP A 104 -30.18 -24.66 29.07
N SER A 105 -31.29 -25.09 28.50
CA SER A 105 -32.52 -24.30 28.44
C SER A 105 -33.04 -23.96 29.83
N GLN A 106 -33.08 -24.93 30.74
CA GLN A 106 -33.51 -24.75 32.13
C GLN A 106 -32.56 -23.86 32.94
N HIS A 107 -31.26 -23.92 32.67
CA HIS A 107 -30.29 -23.05 33.32
C HIS A 107 -30.42 -21.59 32.86
N ALA A 108 -30.66 -21.38 31.57
CA ALA A 108 -30.95 -20.05 31.03
C ALA A 108 -32.32 -19.52 31.49
N TYR A 109 -33.32 -20.41 31.58
CA TYR A 109 -34.71 -20.12 31.97
C TYR A 109 -35.24 -21.16 32.95
N PRO A 110 -35.42 -20.83 34.24
CA PRO A 110 -36.11 -21.74 35.15
C PRO A 110 -37.56 -21.92 34.71
N SER A 111 -37.99 -23.17 34.54
CA SER A 111 -39.36 -23.50 34.16
C SER A 111 -40.36 -23.04 35.24
N LYS A 112 -41.58 -22.68 34.81
CA LYS A 112 -42.66 -22.31 35.72
C LYS A 112 -43.24 -23.57 36.36
N GLU A 113 -43.47 -23.55 37.67
CA GLU A 113 -44.10 -24.71 38.34
C GLU A 113 -45.43 -25.08 37.66
N GLY A 114 -45.50 -26.28 37.08
CA GLY A 114 -46.70 -26.82 36.44
C GLY A 114 -46.83 -26.58 34.93
N SER A 115 -45.91 -25.87 34.26
CA SER A 115 -45.83 -25.83 32.79
C SER A 115 -44.90 -26.94 32.26
N GLY A 116 -45.05 -27.33 30.99
CA GLY A 116 -44.22 -28.39 30.39
C GLY A 116 -42.72 -28.04 30.44
N ASP A 117 -41.84 -29.05 30.38
CA ASP A 117 -40.37 -28.92 30.55
C ASP A 117 -39.70 -27.81 29.71
N TRP A 118 -40.34 -27.40 28.61
CA TRP A 118 -39.84 -26.43 27.62
C TRP A 118 -40.68 -25.14 27.55
N ASP A 119 -41.74 -25.04 28.35
CA ASP A 119 -42.64 -23.88 28.36
C ASP A 119 -42.29 -22.94 29.51
N HIS A 120 -41.38 -22.01 29.21
CA HIS A 120 -40.88 -21.00 30.15
C HIS A 120 -41.75 -19.73 30.19
N GLY A 121 -42.86 -19.69 29.44
CA GLY A 121 -43.63 -18.48 29.17
C GLY A 121 -42.92 -17.50 28.22
N PRO A 122 -43.50 -16.33 27.91
CA PRO A 122 -42.85 -15.33 27.06
C PRO A 122 -41.64 -14.73 27.79
N VAL A 123 -40.44 -15.08 27.33
CA VAL A 123 -39.19 -14.50 27.83
C VAL A 123 -38.97 -13.15 27.13
N THR A 124 -39.14 -12.06 27.88
CA THR A 124 -39.15 -10.69 27.34
C THR A 124 -37.78 -9.99 27.31
N ARG A 125 -36.71 -10.68 27.75
CA ARG A 125 -35.37 -10.10 27.93
C ARG A 125 -34.31 -10.73 27.03
N ILE A 126 -34.68 -11.16 25.84
CA ILE A 126 -33.79 -11.83 24.89
C ILE A 126 -33.78 -11.12 23.55
N TRP A 127 -32.66 -11.22 22.85
CA TRP A 127 -32.55 -10.74 21.49
C TRP A 127 -33.47 -11.56 20.58
N GLN A 128 -34.34 -10.88 19.84
CA GLN A 128 -35.26 -11.55 18.93
C GLN A 128 -34.53 -12.03 17.67
N ASN A 129 -33.48 -11.33 17.25
CA ASN A 129 -32.58 -11.80 16.21
C ASN A 129 -31.22 -12.15 16.78
N ALA A 130 -30.76 -13.37 16.55
CA ALA A 130 -29.47 -13.87 16.99
C ALA A 130 -28.31 -13.53 16.03
N THR A 131 -28.55 -12.79 14.94
CA THR A 131 -27.54 -12.40 13.96
C THR A 131 -26.38 -11.67 14.62
N GLY A 132 -25.19 -12.23 14.49
CA GLY A 132 -24.02 -11.79 15.23
C GLY A 132 -22.86 -12.78 15.16
N THR A 133 -21.81 -12.50 15.92
CA THR A 133 -20.64 -13.37 16.02
C THR A 133 -20.34 -13.62 17.48
N VAL A 134 -20.25 -14.89 17.87
CA VAL A 134 -19.92 -15.33 19.24
C VAL A 134 -18.73 -16.27 19.22
N HIS A 135 -17.94 -16.23 20.29
CA HIS A 135 -16.76 -17.07 20.45
C HIS A 135 -16.68 -17.62 21.88
N GLY A 136 -16.04 -18.77 22.03
CA GLY A 136 -15.79 -19.36 23.34
C GLY A 136 -15.05 -20.68 23.27
N LYS A 137 -14.82 -21.28 24.43
CA LYS A 137 -14.09 -22.55 24.57
C LYS A 137 -15.07 -23.72 24.63
N TRP A 138 -14.69 -24.85 24.04
CA TRP A 138 -15.43 -26.11 24.11
C TRP A 138 -14.61 -27.21 24.80
N VAL A 139 -15.33 -28.21 25.33
CA VAL A 139 -14.78 -29.46 25.86
C VAL A 139 -15.38 -30.62 25.10
N ARG A 140 -14.55 -31.58 24.74
CA ARG A 140 -14.98 -32.80 24.06
C ARG A 140 -15.41 -33.85 25.07
N ARG A 141 -16.55 -34.48 24.80
CA ARG A 141 -17.02 -35.68 25.50
C ARG A 141 -17.18 -36.80 24.49
N GLN A 142 -16.65 -37.98 24.80
CA GLN A 142 -16.81 -39.16 23.95
C GLN A 142 -18.27 -39.65 23.99
N GLY A 143 -18.81 -40.06 22.83
CA GLY A 143 -20.11 -40.71 22.72
C GLY A 143 -20.08 -42.17 23.19
N SER A 144 -21.21 -42.87 23.03
CA SER A 144 -21.36 -44.25 23.50
C SER A 144 -20.50 -45.26 22.74
N VAL A 145 -20.15 -44.99 21.48
CA VAL A 145 -19.41 -45.91 20.60
C VAL A 145 -18.29 -45.14 19.88
N VAL A 146 -17.14 -45.76 19.65
CA VAL A 146 -16.12 -45.18 18.78
C VAL A 146 -16.44 -45.59 17.35
N LYS A 147 -16.57 -44.62 16.45
CA LYS A 147 -16.94 -44.83 15.05
C LYS A 147 -15.85 -44.34 14.11
N HIS A 148 -15.43 -45.19 13.19
CA HIS A 148 -14.48 -44.89 12.12
C HIS A 148 -15.19 -44.81 10.77
N ALA A 149 -14.59 -44.16 9.77
CA ALA A 149 -15.22 -44.05 8.45
C ALA A 149 -15.41 -45.42 7.78
N SER A 150 -14.53 -46.39 8.09
CA SER A 150 -14.64 -47.78 7.65
C SER A 150 -15.88 -48.51 8.18
N ASP A 151 -16.51 -48.01 9.24
CA ASP A 151 -17.70 -48.65 9.82
C ASP A 151 -18.97 -48.35 9.00
N TYR A 152 -18.88 -47.46 8.00
CA TYR A 152 -19.99 -47.02 7.18
C TYR A 152 -19.84 -47.49 5.74
N ASN A 153 -20.90 -48.08 5.19
CA ASN A 153 -20.99 -48.37 3.77
C ASN A 153 -21.46 -47.11 3.02
N LEU A 154 -20.55 -46.16 2.79
CA LEU A 154 -20.86 -44.86 2.18
C LEU A 154 -21.47 -44.98 0.79
N THR A 155 -21.06 -45.98 0.00
CA THR A 155 -21.64 -46.28 -1.32
C THR A 155 -23.09 -46.79 -1.21
N ALA A 156 -23.45 -47.48 -0.12
CA ALA A 156 -24.85 -47.87 0.11
C ALA A 156 -25.70 -46.69 0.62
N ILE A 157 -25.15 -45.84 1.48
CA ILE A 157 -25.84 -44.67 2.04
C ILE A 157 -26.09 -43.61 0.95
N ALA A 158 -25.08 -43.35 0.12
CA ALA A 158 -25.09 -42.36 -0.95
C ALA A 158 -24.45 -42.93 -2.24
N PRO A 159 -25.18 -43.75 -3.01
CA PRO A 159 -24.66 -44.46 -4.19
C PRO A 159 -24.28 -43.56 -5.36
N HIS A 160 -24.70 -42.30 -5.33
CA HIS A 160 -24.45 -41.31 -6.37
C HIS A 160 -23.30 -40.36 -6.03
N ALA A 161 -22.67 -40.53 -4.87
CA ALA A 161 -21.49 -39.77 -4.47
C ALA A 161 -20.24 -40.61 -4.74
N ASP A 162 -19.23 -39.98 -5.34
CA ASP A 162 -17.93 -40.61 -5.57
C ASP A 162 -17.12 -40.57 -4.26
N TRP A 163 -17.01 -41.71 -3.60
CA TRP A 163 -16.21 -41.85 -2.38
C TRP A 163 -14.80 -42.35 -2.71
N PRO A 164 -13.75 -41.84 -2.05
CA PRO A 164 -12.39 -42.31 -2.27
C PRO A 164 -12.25 -43.80 -1.89
N GLU A 165 -11.62 -44.60 -2.75
CA GLU A 165 -11.34 -46.01 -2.47
C GLU A 165 -10.15 -46.15 -1.50
N GLY A 166 -10.35 -46.76 -0.32
CA GLY A 166 -9.27 -47.08 0.64
C GLY A 166 -9.64 -46.97 2.12
N HIS A 167 -8.66 -47.16 3.02
CA HIS A 167 -8.78 -46.81 4.44
C HIS A 167 -8.68 -45.29 4.58
N VAL A 168 -9.83 -44.63 4.65
CA VAL A 168 -9.92 -43.17 4.73
C VAL A 168 -10.27 -42.76 6.16
N GLU A 169 -9.56 -41.78 6.73
CA GLU A 169 -9.94 -41.18 8.01
C GLU A 169 -11.07 -40.15 7.82
N TRP A 170 -11.89 -39.95 8.86
CA TRP A 170 -12.92 -38.91 8.85
C TRP A 170 -12.28 -37.51 8.78
N GLY A 171 -12.65 -36.73 7.77
CA GLY A 171 -12.50 -35.28 7.78
C GLY A 171 -13.41 -34.64 8.84
N TRP A 172 -13.04 -33.47 9.36
CA TRP A 172 -13.76 -32.76 10.43
C TRP A 172 -13.94 -33.57 11.72
N ASN A 173 -13.08 -34.56 11.96
CA ASN A 173 -13.05 -35.30 13.21
C ASN A 173 -12.17 -34.57 14.24
N VAL A 174 -12.78 -34.18 15.36
CA VAL A 174 -12.08 -33.56 16.48
C VAL A 174 -11.63 -34.64 17.45
N THR A 175 -10.32 -34.78 17.63
CA THR A 175 -9.73 -35.77 18.55
C THR A 175 -9.30 -35.15 19.88
N GLY A 176 -9.00 -33.86 19.92
CA GLY A 176 -8.56 -33.17 21.12
C GLY A 176 -9.63 -33.00 22.21
N SER A 177 -9.18 -32.91 23.45
CA SER A 177 -10.07 -32.80 24.63
C SER A 177 -10.71 -31.42 24.81
N TYR A 178 -10.11 -30.36 24.26
CA TYR A 178 -10.60 -29.00 24.36
C TYR A 178 -10.16 -28.16 23.15
N GLY A 179 -10.83 -27.04 22.95
CA GLY A 179 -10.46 -26.07 21.94
C GLY A 179 -11.36 -24.84 21.95
N THR A 180 -11.34 -24.12 20.85
CA THR A 180 -12.11 -22.88 20.65
C THR A 180 -13.09 -23.01 19.49
N VAL A 181 -14.20 -22.28 19.59
CA VAL A 181 -15.22 -22.21 18.54
C VAL A 181 -15.60 -20.75 18.32
N LEU A 182 -15.67 -20.35 17.05
CA LEU A 182 -16.18 -19.06 16.59
C LEU A 182 -17.41 -19.32 15.72
N LEU A 183 -18.58 -18.89 16.18
CA LEU A 183 -19.85 -19.01 15.47
C LEU A 183 -20.26 -17.66 14.89
N ARG A 184 -20.56 -17.64 13.60
CA ARG A 184 -21.20 -16.51 12.92
C ARG A 184 -22.63 -16.90 12.55
N LEU A 185 -23.60 -16.23 13.15
CA LEU A 185 -25.03 -16.48 12.97
C LEU A 185 -25.63 -15.45 12.01
N GLN A 186 -26.51 -15.91 11.14
CA GLN A 186 -27.25 -15.08 10.20
C GLN A 186 -28.68 -15.59 10.05
N GLU A 187 -29.64 -14.77 10.45
CA GLU A 187 -31.07 -14.98 10.21
C GLU A 187 -31.49 -14.37 8.87
N ASP A 188 -32.42 -15.03 8.19
CA ASP A 188 -33.07 -14.46 7.00
C ASP A 188 -34.30 -13.64 7.41
N ALA A 189 -34.35 -12.37 7.00
CA ALA A 189 -35.32 -11.40 7.47
C ALA A 189 -36.53 -11.22 6.54
N ALA A 190 -36.49 -11.73 5.30
CA ALA A 190 -37.53 -11.45 4.29
C ALA A 190 -38.61 -12.54 4.21
N ASP A 191 -38.22 -13.78 3.91
CA ASP A 191 -39.14 -14.91 3.66
C ASP A 191 -39.02 -16.03 4.71
N GLY A 192 -38.06 -15.92 5.64
CA GLY A 192 -37.69 -16.96 6.59
C GLY A 192 -38.39 -16.89 7.95
N VAL A 193 -39.61 -16.33 8.04
CA VAL A 193 -40.33 -16.16 9.32
C VAL A 193 -41.69 -16.84 9.28
N TYR A 194 -41.94 -17.72 10.25
CA TYR A 194 -43.25 -18.31 10.49
C TYR A 194 -43.77 -17.86 11.86
N GLU A 195 -44.92 -17.19 11.86
CA GLU A 195 -45.65 -16.84 13.08
C GLU A 195 -47.02 -17.50 13.09
N GLU A 196 -47.32 -18.21 14.17
CA GLU A 196 -48.62 -18.82 14.39
C GLU A 196 -49.65 -17.72 14.69
N LYS A 197 -50.78 -17.73 13.98
CA LYS A 197 -51.87 -16.77 14.24
C LYS A 197 -52.63 -17.21 15.49
N ALA A 198 -52.74 -16.33 16.49
CA ALA A 198 -53.55 -16.61 17.67
C ALA A 198 -55.02 -16.77 17.27
N GLY A 199 -55.64 -17.91 17.62
CA GLY A 199 -57.09 -18.06 17.60
C GLY A 199 -57.72 -17.18 18.69
N GLU A 200 -58.95 -16.71 18.50
CA GLU A 200 -59.68 -15.89 19.49
C GLU A 200 -59.60 -16.54 20.88
N GLY A 201 -58.90 -15.88 21.81
CA GLY A 201 -58.80 -16.30 23.22
C GLY A 201 -57.69 -17.29 23.59
N LYS A 202 -56.84 -17.75 22.66
CA LYS A 202 -55.71 -18.65 22.98
C LYS A 202 -54.39 -17.89 23.06
N GLN A 203 -53.70 -17.94 24.20
CA GLN A 203 -52.32 -17.43 24.30
C GLN A 203 -51.42 -18.27 23.38
N LEU A 204 -50.62 -17.59 22.56
CA LEU A 204 -49.73 -18.25 21.62
C LEU A 204 -48.65 -19.01 22.39
N GLY A 205 -48.46 -20.29 22.07
CA GLY A 205 -47.49 -21.16 22.73
C GLY A 205 -46.06 -20.65 22.59
N SER A 206 -45.18 -21.21 23.42
CA SER A 206 -43.76 -20.89 23.46
C SER A 206 -43.14 -20.95 22.05
N ALA A 207 -43.37 -22.04 21.32
CA ALA A 207 -42.80 -22.25 19.97
C ALA A 207 -43.54 -21.52 18.82
N GLY A 208 -44.49 -20.62 19.10
CA GLY A 208 -45.38 -19.99 18.10
C GLY A 208 -44.70 -19.03 17.11
N LEU A 209 -43.40 -18.76 17.25
CA LEU A 209 -42.59 -17.98 16.31
C LEU A 209 -41.32 -18.76 15.98
N ALA A 210 -41.08 -19.00 14.69
CA ALA A 210 -39.90 -19.69 14.18
C ALA A 210 -39.26 -18.88 13.06
N ARG A 211 -37.92 -18.84 13.00
CA ARG A 211 -37.14 -18.15 11.98
C ARG A 211 -36.08 -19.05 11.37
N GLU A 212 -35.82 -18.91 10.09
CA GLU A 212 -34.71 -19.58 9.42
C GLU A 212 -33.40 -18.94 9.85
N ILE A 213 -32.45 -19.78 10.22
CA ILE A 213 -31.13 -19.35 10.66
C ILE A 213 -30.05 -20.23 10.04
N SER A 214 -28.95 -19.59 9.66
CA SER A 214 -27.73 -20.25 9.22
C SER A 214 -26.57 -19.86 10.12
N ALA A 215 -25.62 -20.77 10.28
CA ALA A 215 -24.45 -20.57 11.10
C ALA A 215 -23.19 -21.03 10.36
N VAL A 216 -22.11 -20.27 10.46
CA VAL A 216 -20.77 -20.75 10.10
C VAL A 216 -20.00 -20.94 11.40
N ALA A 217 -19.63 -22.18 11.68
CA ALA A 217 -18.87 -22.57 12.86
C ALA A 217 -17.42 -22.87 12.48
N ASN A 218 -16.47 -22.08 12.98
CA ASN A 218 -15.06 -22.39 12.91
C ASN A 218 -14.67 -23.11 14.20
N ILE A 219 -14.35 -24.39 14.11
CA ILE A 219 -13.96 -25.23 15.24
C ILE A 219 -12.45 -25.43 15.16
N GLN A 220 -11.75 -25.12 16.25
CA GLN A 220 -10.31 -25.26 16.38
C GLN A 220 -9.99 -26.20 17.55
N ASP A 221 -9.22 -27.26 17.27
CA ASP A 221 -8.68 -28.19 18.27
C ASP A 221 -7.34 -27.65 18.78
N GLU A 222 -7.23 -27.34 20.08
CA GLU A 222 -5.99 -26.83 20.68
C GLU A 222 -5.13 -27.90 21.35
N ALA A 223 -5.66 -29.11 21.56
CA ALA A 223 -5.00 -30.12 22.38
C ALA A 223 -3.99 -30.97 21.59
N THR A 224 -4.27 -31.25 20.30
CA THR A 224 -3.55 -32.30 19.56
C THR A 224 -2.72 -31.78 18.39
N SER A 225 -3.36 -31.07 17.45
CA SER A 225 -2.77 -30.76 16.14
C SER A 225 -2.99 -29.33 15.66
N ALA A 226 -3.66 -28.49 16.46
CA ALA A 226 -4.08 -27.16 16.04
C ALA A 226 -4.91 -27.19 14.73
N SER A 227 -5.58 -28.31 14.43
CA SER A 227 -6.42 -28.39 13.24
C SER A 227 -7.65 -27.51 13.43
N SER A 228 -8.01 -26.78 12.38
CA SER A 228 -9.19 -25.94 12.35
C SER A 228 -9.95 -26.19 11.07
N PHE A 229 -11.26 -26.27 11.16
CA PHE A 229 -12.14 -26.38 9.99
C PHE A 229 -13.39 -25.53 10.20
N ALA A 230 -13.97 -25.11 9.09
CA ALA A 230 -15.17 -24.30 9.05
C ALA A 230 -16.32 -25.12 8.49
N ILE A 231 -17.43 -25.21 9.23
CA ILE A 231 -18.66 -25.87 8.79
C ILE A 231 -19.79 -24.87 8.67
N ARG A 232 -20.64 -25.04 7.66
CA ARG A 232 -21.91 -24.33 7.51
C ARG A 232 -23.05 -25.21 7.98
N LEU A 233 -23.88 -24.69 8.88
CA LEU A 233 -25.08 -25.35 9.39
C LEU A 233 -26.31 -24.51 9.08
N HIS A 234 -27.44 -25.19 8.87
CA HIS A 234 -28.73 -24.57 8.62
C HIS A 234 -29.77 -25.10 9.60
N GLY A 235 -30.77 -24.29 9.94
CA GLY A 235 -31.84 -24.74 10.80
C GLY A 235 -32.82 -23.65 11.23
N VAL A 236 -33.34 -23.80 12.44
CA VAL A 236 -34.48 -23.03 12.95
C VAL A 236 -34.14 -22.38 14.29
N HIS A 237 -34.46 -21.10 14.40
CA HIS A 237 -34.44 -20.33 15.64
C HIS A 237 -35.87 -20.13 16.13
N TRP A 238 -36.12 -20.38 17.42
CA TRP A 238 -37.36 -20.03 18.12
C TRP A 238 -37.10 -18.84 19.05
N PRO A 239 -37.33 -17.59 18.59
CA PRO A 239 -36.90 -16.38 19.29
C PRO A 239 -37.53 -16.19 20.66
N ARG A 240 -38.71 -16.78 20.93
CA ARG A 240 -39.42 -16.62 22.21
C ARG A 240 -38.78 -17.41 23.36
N GLN A 241 -38.01 -18.46 23.05
CA GLN A 241 -37.25 -19.27 24.02
C GLN A 241 -35.75 -19.10 23.83
N GLY A 242 -35.30 -18.43 22.77
CA GLY A 242 -33.90 -18.32 22.41
C GLY A 242 -33.26 -19.67 22.05
N SER A 243 -34.06 -20.68 21.71
CA SER A 243 -33.58 -22.00 21.30
C SER A 243 -33.28 -21.99 19.80
N ILE A 244 -32.09 -22.44 19.42
CA ILE A 244 -31.65 -22.55 18.04
C ILE A 244 -31.20 -23.99 17.81
N LEU A 245 -31.73 -24.63 16.77
CA LEU A 245 -31.34 -25.96 16.34
C LEU A 245 -30.83 -25.91 14.90
N LEU A 246 -29.64 -26.47 14.68
CA LEU A 246 -28.88 -26.40 13.45
C LEU A 246 -28.36 -27.78 13.08
N SER A 247 -28.21 -28.04 11.78
CA SER A 247 -27.61 -29.27 11.28
C SER A 247 -26.80 -29.02 10.01
N THR A 248 -25.74 -29.81 9.82
CA THR A 248 -25.11 -29.99 8.50
C THR A 248 -26.04 -30.80 7.59
N THR A 249 -25.91 -30.61 6.28
CA THR A 249 -26.66 -31.39 5.28
C THR A 249 -25.73 -31.79 4.16
N SER A 250 -25.61 -33.08 3.89
CA SER A 250 -24.69 -33.62 2.88
C SER A 250 -25.37 -34.71 2.04
N ASP A 251 -24.65 -35.25 1.07
CA ASP A 251 -25.15 -36.38 0.27
C ASP A 251 -25.40 -37.65 1.12
N LYS A 252 -24.74 -37.78 2.29
CA LYS A 252 -24.88 -38.91 3.21
C LYS A 252 -25.77 -38.63 4.42
N PHE A 253 -26.22 -37.38 4.62
CA PHE A 253 -27.01 -36.98 5.78
C PHE A 253 -28.00 -35.88 5.44
N ALA A 254 -29.29 -36.22 5.47
CA ALA A 254 -30.42 -35.33 5.15
C ALA A 254 -30.80 -34.42 6.34
N GLY A 255 -29.82 -33.75 6.94
CA GLY A 255 -29.97 -33.05 8.22
C GLY A 255 -31.09 -32.01 8.25
N ILE A 256 -31.15 -31.08 7.30
CA ILE A 256 -32.20 -30.04 7.27
C ILE A 256 -33.62 -30.61 7.12
N PHE A 257 -33.77 -31.73 6.39
CA PHE A 257 -35.06 -32.40 6.17
C PHE A 257 -35.50 -33.22 7.39
N GLY A 258 -34.55 -33.78 8.15
CA GLY A 258 -34.81 -34.49 9.40
C GLY A 258 -34.84 -33.60 10.64
N LEU A 259 -34.44 -32.33 10.53
CA LEU A 259 -34.20 -31.43 11.67
C LEU A 259 -35.39 -31.29 12.63
N PRO A 260 -36.66 -31.18 12.18
CA PRO A 260 -37.80 -31.06 13.10
C PRO A 260 -37.93 -32.23 14.06
N HIS A 261 -37.56 -33.45 13.66
CA HIS A 261 -37.60 -34.65 14.51
C HIS A 261 -36.59 -34.61 15.66
N LEU A 262 -35.60 -33.73 15.56
CA LEU A 262 -34.60 -33.47 16.57
C LEU A 262 -34.98 -32.29 17.48
N ALA A 263 -36.15 -31.67 17.24
CA ALA A 263 -36.63 -30.55 18.02
C ALA A 263 -36.88 -30.94 19.51
N PRO A 264 -36.83 -29.96 20.43
CA PRO A 264 -37.01 -30.20 21.86
C PRO A 264 -38.38 -30.77 22.26
N GLY A 265 -39.43 -30.48 21.48
CA GLY A 265 -40.80 -30.88 21.79
C GLY A 265 -41.74 -30.79 20.60
N PRO A 266 -43.01 -31.22 20.79
CA PRO A 266 -43.99 -31.33 19.70
C PRO A 266 -44.36 -29.98 19.08
N ASP A 267 -44.43 -28.90 19.87
CA ASP A 267 -44.77 -27.57 19.34
C ASP A 267 -43.62 -27.00 18.49
N PHE A 268 -42.38 -27.21 18.93
CA PHE A 268 -41.17 -26.87 18.16
C PHE A 268 -41.11 -27.65 16.85
N PHE A 269 -41.45 -28.94 16.87
CA PHE A 269 -41.57 -29.76 15.67
C PHE A 269 -42.56 -29.15 14.68
N GLN A 270 -43.77 -28.81 15.12
CA GLN A 270 -44.82 -28.32 14.21
C GLN A 270 -44.45 -26.98 13.58
N THR A 271 -43.95 -26.02 14.36
CA THR A 271 -43.58 -24.71 13.81
C THR A 271 -42.31 -24.76 12.96
N GLY A 272 -41.32 -25.56 13.37
CA GLY A 272 -40.12 -25.82 12.58
C GLY A 272 -40.43 -26.53 11.26
N GLN A 273 -41.30 -27.54 11.27
CA GLN A 273 -41.73 -28.25 10.06
C GLN A 273 -42.45 -27.32 9.08
N LYS A 274 -43.38 -26.49 9.56
CA LYS A 274 -44.11 -25.55 8.70
C LYS A 274 -43.18 -24.50 8.07
N LEU A 275 -42.26 -23.94 8.87
CA LEU A 275 -41.25 -23.01 8.39
C LEU A 275 -40.37 -23.67 7.32
N LEU A 276 -39.76 -24.81 7.63
CA LEU A 276 -38.85 -25.49 6.70
C LEU A 276 -39.58 -25.98 5.44
N ASN A 277 -40.83 -26.45 5.55
CA ASN A 277 -41.63 -26.78 4.38
C ASN A 277 -41.77 -25.59 3.42
N HIS A 278 -41.96 -24.38 3.97
CA HIS A 278 -42.06 -23.17 3.15
C HIS A 278 -40.71 -22.76 2.55
N THR A 279 -39.68 -22.62 3.38
CA THR A 279 -38.37 -22.11 2.94
C THR A 279 -37.64 -23.09 2.02
N VAL A 280 -37.67 -24.39 2.34
CA VAL A 280 -37.10 -25.45 1.49
C VAL A 280 -37.86 -25.53 0.17
N ASP A 281 -39.19 -25.41 0.15
CA ASP A 281 -39.96 -25.38 -1.11
C ASP A 281 -39.52 -24.23 -2.02
N GLN A 282 -39.37 -23.03 -1.45
CA GLN A 282 -38.95 -21.84 -2.17
C GLN A 282 -37.54 -21.98 -2.77
N VAL A 283 -36.59 -22.48 -1.99
CA VAL A 283 -35.21 -22.75 -2.44
C VAL A 283 -35.21 -23.79 -3.56
N LEU A 284 -35.94 -24.91 -3.39
CA LEU A 284 -36.02 -25.97 -4.40
C LEU A 284 -36.68 -25.49 -5.70
N ARG A 285 -37.77 -24.72 -5.64
CA ARG A 285 -38.40 -24.13 -6.83
C ARG A 285 -37.45 -23.23 -7.61
N THR A 286 -36.65 -22.43 -6.89
CA THR A 286 -35.67 -21.53 -7.51
C THR A 286 -34.54 -22.34 -8.17
N LYS A 287 -34.07 -23.41 -7.53
CA LYS A 287 -33.09 -24.36 -8.10
C LYS A 287 -33.65 -25.12 -9.31
N GLU A 288 -34.92 -25.50 -9.30
CA GLU A 288 -35.60 -26.11 -10.46
C GLU A 288 -35.66 -25.17 -11.66
N ARG A 289 -35.97 -23.88 -11.43
CA ARG A 289 -35.98 -22.87 -12.50
C ARG A 289 -34.58 -22.64 -13.08
N ASN A 290 -33.56 -22.71 -12.24
CA ASN A 290 -32.15 -22.42 -12.59
C ASN A 290 -31.31 -23.70 -12.77
N ARG A 291 -31.94 -24.85 -13.04
CA ARG A 291 -31.31 -26.18 -12.97
C ARG A 291 -30.05 -26.34 -13.83
N PHE A 292 -29.99 -25.66 -14.97
CA PHE A 292 -28.85 -25.73 -15.90
C PHE A 292 -27.80 -24.63 -15.66
N SER A 293 -28.15 -23.55 -14.99
CA SER A 293 -27.25 -22.41 -14.72
C SER A 293 -26.58 -22.49 -13.36
N ASP A 294 -27.18 -23.20 -12.39
CA ASP A 294 -26.68 -23.29 -11.02
C ASP A 294 -26.77 -24.72 -10.46
N PRO A 295 -25.71 -25.55 -10.63
CA PRO A 295 -25.65 -26.91 -10.09
C PRO A 295 -25.27 -26.97 -8.59
N SER A 296 -25.09 -25.82 -7.93
CA SER A 296 -24.61 -25.77 -6.54
C SER A 296 -25.64 -26.33 -5.55
N ASN A 297 -25.17 -27.00 -4.50
CA ASN A 297 -26.00 -27.43 -3.37
C ASN A 297 -26.21 -26.23 -2.41
N PRO A 298 -27.45 -25.75 -2.19
CA PRO A 298 -27.71 -24.58 -1.34
C PRO A 298 -27.37 -24.83 0.13
N TRP A 299 -27.47 -26.08 0.61
CA TRP A 299 -27.17 -26.47 1.98
C TRP A 299 -25.82 -27.15 2.13
N THR A 300 -24.87 -26.86 1.23
CA THR A 300 -23.53 -27.41 1.33
C THR A 300 -22.91 -27.05 2.70
N PRO A 301 -22.36 -28.02 3.44
CA PRO A 301 -21.75 -27.75 4.73
C PRO A 301 -20.33 -27.19 4.56
N VAL A 302 -19.81 -27.17 3.33
CA VAL A 302 -18.46 -26.75 2.98
C VAL A 302 -18.40 -25.24 2.81
N VAL A 303 -17.43 -24.61 3.46
CA VAL A 303 -17.06 -23.21 3.22
C VAL A 303 -15.88 -23.19 2.24
N GLU A 304 -15.87 -22.25 1.29
CA GLU A 304 -15.08 -22.20 0.03
C GLU A 304 -13.53 -22.37 0.16
N ASP A 305 -12.97 -22.47 1.37
CA ASP A 305 -11.52 -22.51 1.63
C ASP A 305 -10.96 -23.88 2.12
N ASP A 306 -11.78 -24.93 2.28
CA ASP A 306 -11.29 -26.17 2.88
C ASP A 306 -10.68 -27.16 1.87
N VAL A 307 -9.38 -27.45 2.04
CA VAL A 307 -8.57 -28.40 1.25
C VAL A 307 -9.06 -29.86 1.39
N SER A 308 -9.94 -30.14 2.35
CA SER A 308 -10.49 -31.46 2.69
C SER A 308 -11.57 -32.00 1.72
N VAL A 309 -11.66 -31.51 0.48
CA VAL A 309 -12.66 -31.93 -0.53
C VAL A 309 -12.59 -33.43 -0.85
N LEU A 310 -11.48 -34.11 -0.55
CA LEU A 310 -11.22 -35.50 -0.92
C LEU A 310 -11.50 -36.54 0.19
N LEU A 311 -12.04 -36.15 1.35
CA LEU A 311 -12.28 -37.08 2.49
C LEU A 311 -13.77 -37.10 2.90
N PRO A 312 -14.33 -38.25 3.32
CA PRO A 312 -15.64 -38.31 3.95
C PRO A 312 -15.57 -37.59 5.31
N ARG A 313 -16.65 -36.90 5.72
CA ARG A 313 -16.61 -35.92 6.83
C ARG A 313 -17.60 -36.22 7.95
N CYS A 314 -17.27 -35.82 9.18
CA CYS A 314 -18.21 -35.87 10.30
C CYS A 314 -19.37 -34.88 10.10
N GLU A 315 -20.60 -35.32 10.35
CA GLU A 315 -21.80 -34.49 10.38
C GLU A 315 -22.02 -33.93 11.79
N TYR A 316 -22.72 -32.80 11.88
CA TYR A 316 -22.96 -32.12 13.16
C TYR A 316 -24.41 -31.66 13.29
N ILE A 317 -24.99 -31.98 14.44
CA ILE A 317 -26.23 -31.40 14.96
C ILE A 317 -25.85 -30.48 16.11
N MET A 318 -26.31 -29.24 16.05
CA MET A 318 -25.91 -28.19 16.97
C MET A 318 -27.12 -27.52 17.59
N TYR A 319 -27.13 -27.44 18.92
CA TYR A 319 -28.11 -26.69 19.70
C TYR A 319 -27.42 -25.50 20.36
N LEU A 320 -28.01 -24.33 20.19
CA LEU A 320 -27.61 -23.11 20.87
C LEU A 320 -28.78 -22.61 21.72
N GLN A 321 -28.47 -22.23 22.95
CA GLN A 321 -29.43 -21.60 23.85
C GLN A 321 -28.97 -20.18 24.12
N LEU A 322 -29.73 -19.20 23.63
CA LEU A 322 -29.51 -17.78 23.88
C LEU A 322 -29.84 -17.45 25.33
N HIS A 323 -28.99 -16.67 25.99
CA HIS A 323 -29.16 -16.26 27.39
C HIS A 323 -29.88 -14.91 27.51
N PRO A 324 -30.60 -14.66 28.62
CA PRO A 324 -31.24 -13.37 28.86
C PRO A 324 -30.24 -12.24 29.11
N ILE A 325 -30.63 -11.03 28.73
CA ILE A 325 -29.87 -9.80 28.99
C ILE A 325 -29.92 -9.48 30.48
N HIS A 326 -28.76 -9.30 31.12
CA HIS A 326 -28.69 -8.98 32.55
C HIS A 326 -29.25 -7.56 32.83
N PRO A 327 -30.17 -7.40 33.80
CA PRO A 327 -30.85 -6.12 34.07
C PRO A 327 -29.95 -5.02 34.64
N PHE A 328 -28.80 -5.35 35.24
CA PHE A 328 -27.89 -4.36 35.86
C PHE A 328 -27.22 -3.40 34.87
N LEU A 329 -27.20 -3.71 33.57
CA LEU A 329 -26.61 -2.85 32.54
C LEU A 329 -27.55 -1.71 32.10
N ILE A 330 -28.73 -1.59 32.73
CA ILE A 330 -29.87 -0.82 32.21
C ILE A 330 -30.48 0.18 33.22
N VAL A 331 -29.99 0.25 34.48
CA VAL A 331 -30.38 1.15 35.61
C VAL A 331 -31.14 0.45 36.76
N ASP A 332 -30.95 0.98 37.98
CA ASP A 332 -31.14 0.48 39.34
C ASP A 332 -32.61 0.38 39.86
N ASP A 333 -33.63 0.56 39.01
CA ASP A 333 -35.02 0.54 39.47
C ASP A 333 -35.71 -0.81 39.21
N ARG A 334 -35.78 -1.63 40.26
CA ARG A 334 -36.36 -2.98 40.25
C ARG A 334 -37.89 -3.01 40.14
N SER A 335 -38.57 -1.86 40.09
CA SER A 335 -40.01 -1.76 40.34
C SER A 335 -40.92 -1.51 39.13
N ASN A 336 -40.40 -1.18 37.94
CA ASN A 336 -41.26 -0.79 36.81
C ASN A 336 -41.50 -1.95 35.80
N PRO A 337 -42.75 -2.40 35.57
CA PRO A 337 -43.08 -3.45 34.60
C PRO A 337 -43.00 -3.02 33.12
N GLU A 338 -42.75 -1.75 32.81
CA GLU A 338 -42.58 -1.24 31.42
C GLU A 338 -41.27 -1.67 30.72
N TYR A 339 -40.30 -2.27 31.43
CA TYR A 339 -39.00 -2.65 30.85
C TYR A 339 -39.02 -3.88 29.92
N VAL A 340 -40.20 -4.46 29.67
CA VAL A 340 -40.45 -5.54 28.69
C VAL A 340 -40.14 -5.11 27.25
N PHE A 341 -40.14 -3.80 26.96
CA PHE A 341 -39.95 -3.25 25.61
C PHE A 341 -38.51 -2.93 25.21
N LEU A 342 -37.53 -3.07 26.12
CA LEU A 342 -36.21 -2.49 25.87
C LEU A 342 -35.33 -3.32 24.90
N ALA A 343 -35.42 -4.65 24.89
CA ALA A 343 -34.60 -5.48 23.99
C ALA A 343 -35.01 -5.28 22.52
N ASP A 344 -36.32 -5.23 22.24
CA ASP A 344 -36.84 -4.97 20.91
C ASP A 344 -36.63 -3.52 20.47
N GLN A 345 -36.81 -2.54 21.38
CA GLN A 345 -36.46 -1.15 21.11
C GLN A 345 -34.97 -0.97 20.83
N LEU A 346 -34.11 -1.63 21.61
CA LEU A 346 -32.67 -1.59 21.40
C LEU A 346 -32.28 -2.29 20.09
N GLU A 347 -32.91 -3.41 19.75
CA GLU A 347 -32.67 -4.10 18.49
C GLU A 347 -33.12 -3.25 17.29
N ASN A 348 -34.28 -2.60 17.40
CA ASN A 348 -34.78 -1.67 16.39
C ASN A 348 -33.86 -0.44 16.26
N GLU A 349 -33.38 0.13 17.36
CA GLU A 349 -32.41 1.24 17.34
C GLU A 349 -31.06 0.82 16.72
N LEU A 350 -30.59 -0.40 16.97
CA LEU A 350 -29.35 -0.91 16.35
C LEU A 350 -29.50 -1.12 14.84
N ARG A 351 -30.66 -1.58 14.38
CA ARG A 351 -30.94 -1.79 12.95
C ARG A 351 -31.26 -0.49 12.22
N PHE A 352 -32.01 0.39 12.88
CA PHE A 352 -32.51 1.66 12.34
C PHE A 352 -32.13 2.79 13.31
N PRO A 353 -30.87 3.26 13.27
CA PRO A 353 -30.38 4.23 14.24
C PRO A 353 -31.13 5.55 14.14
N THR A 354 -31.82 5.94 15.21
CA THR A 354 -32.49 7.23 15.36
C THR A 354 -31.70 8.20 16.24
N GLY A 355 -30.65 7.72 16.92
CA GLY A 355 -29.77 8.50 17.78
C GLY A 355 -30.18 8.48 19.25
N ALA A 356 -30.95 7.47 19.68
CA ALA A 356 -31.39 7.36 21.05
C ALA A 356 -30.20 7.07 22.00
N PRO A 357 -30.05 7.79 23.12
CA PRO A 357 -28.98 7.54 24.07
C PRO A 357 -29.17 6.18 24.76
N ASN A 358 -28.16 5.32 24.69
CA ASN A 358 -28.13 4.03 25.39
C ASN A 358 -26.90 3.95 26.33
N ASN A 359 -27.04 3.28 27.48
CA ASN A 359 -25.96 3.12 28.48
C ASN A 359 -25.01 1.95 28.16
N GLY A 360 -24.76 1.72 26.87
CA GLY A 360 -23.99 0.59 26.37
C GLY A 360 -24.88 -0.54 25.83
N ILE A 361 -24.31 -1.33 24.93
CA ILE A 361 -25.00 -2.40 24.23
C ILE A 361 -24.57 -3.72 24.87
N PRO A 362 -25.50 -4.54 25.39
CA PRO A 362 -25.17 -5.79 26.05
C PRO A 362 -24.65 -6.83 25.06
N ASP A 363 -23.76 -7.71 25.54
CA ASP A 363 -23.16 -8.76 24.73
C ASP A 363 -24.19 -9.83 24.33
N LEU A 364 -23.94 -10.49 23.20
CA LEU A 364 -24.65 -11.68 22.77
C LEU A 364 -24.05 -12.89 23.48
N ARG A 365 -24.85 -13.60 24.30
CA ARG A 365 -24.38 -14.76 25.08
C ARG A 365 -25.23 -15.99 24.81
N MET A 366 -24.59 -17.15 24.64
CA MET A 366 -25.29 -18.41 24.42
C MET A 366 -24.46 -19.63 24.85
N SER A 367 -25.13 -20.68 25.30
CA SER A 367 -24.53 -22.01 25.51
C SER A 367 -24.67 -22.87 24.27
N LEU A 368 -23.65 -23.70 24.00
CA LEU A 368 -23.56 -24.58 22.84
C LEU A 368 -23.43 -26.05 23.26
N VAL A 369 -24.16 -26.91 22.53
CA VAL A 369 -23.93 -28.35 22.43
C VAL A 369 -23.91 -28.73 20.96
N ALA A 370 -22.79 -29.24 20.47
CA ALA A 370 -22.71 -29.88 19.17
C ALA A 370 -22.50 -31.38 19.35
N TRP A 371 -23.17 -32.18 18.54
CA TRP A 371 -23.06 -33.63 18.53
C TRP A 371 -22.87 -34.14 17.11
N SER A 372 -21.92 -35.05 16.94
CA SER A 372 -21.69 -35.73 15.67
C SER A 372 -22.24 -37.16 15.74
N PRO A 373 -23.32 -37.49 14.99
CA PRO A 373 -23.96 -38.80 15.07
C PRO A 373 -23.18 -39.91 14.34
N ASP A 374 -22.24 -39.55 13.46
CA ASP A 374 -21.38 -40.46 12.70
C ASP A 374 -19.99 -40.65 13.32
N CYS A 375 -19.44 -39.64 13.97
CA CYS A 375 -18.16 -39.75 14.68
C CYS A 375 -18.33 -39.97 16.20
N SER A 376 -19.57 -39.90 16.71
CA SER A 376 -19.98 -40.22 18.09
C SER A 376 -19.14 -39.50 19.16
N TYR A 377 -19.24 -38.18 19.15
CA TYR A 377 -18.75 -37.33 20.24
C TYR A 377 -19.55 -36.03 20.34
N TYR A 378 -19.38 -35.35 21.47
CA TYR A 378 -20.01 -34.07 21.77
C TYR A 378 -18.97 -32.99 21.99
N LEU A 379 -19.30 -31.76 21.60
CA LEU A 379 -18.57 -30.55 21.93
C LEU A 379 -19.51 -29.66 22.75
N GLU A 380 -19.14 -29.39 24.00
CA GLU A 380 -19.93 -28.59 24.92
C GLU A 380 -19.19 -27.30 25.29
N SER A 381 -19.87 -26.17 25.27
CA SER A 381 -19.28 -24.89 25.68
C SER A 381 -18.93 -24.84 27.17
N LYS A 382 -17.80 -24.22 27.51
CA LYS A 382 -17.38 -24.01 28.90
C LYS A 382 -18.18 -22.88 29.57
N GLY A 383 -19.05 -23.23 30.51
CA GLY A 383 -19.71 -22.28 31.40
C GLY A 383 -20.70 -22.93 32.38
N PRO A 384 -21.37 -22.12 33.21
CA PRO A 384 -22.31 -22.59 34.23
C PRO A 384 -23.54 -23.32 33.65
N PRO A 385 -24.01 -24.43 34.24
CA PRO A 385 -23.69 -24.87 35.60
C PRO A 385 -22.53 -25.88 35.70
N LEU A 386 -22.02 -26.41 34.58
CA LEU A 386 -20.97 -27.44 34.60
C LEU A 386 -19.60 -26.87 35.00
N PHE A 387 -19.29 -25.68 34.51
CA PHE A 387 -18.03 -25.00 34.77
C PHE A 387 -18.29 -23.70 35.53
N PRO A 388 -17.49 -23.37 36.56
CA PRO A 388 -17.59 -22.08 37.23
C PRO A 388 -17.42 -20.92 36.24
N SER A 389 -18.07 -19.78 36.51
CA SER A 389 -17.95 -18.59 35.65
C SER A 389 -16.52 -18.06 35.50
N ALA A 390 -15.59 -18.48 36.37
CA ALA A 390 -14.16 -18.18 36.28
C ALA A 390 -13.45 -18.96 35.17
N GLU A 391 -13.95 -20.15 34.80
CA GLU A 391 -13.38 -21.00 33.74
C GLU A 391 -13.95 -20.68 32.35
N GLY A 392 -15.14 -20.08 32.29
CA GLY A 392 -15.78 -19.64 31.05
C GLY A 392 -17.22 -19.15 31.26
N GLN A 393 -17.71 -18.33 30.34
CA GLN A 393 -19.09 -17.80 30.33
C GLN A 393 -19.87 -18.27 29.09
N HIS A 394 -19.65 -19.53 28.69
CA HIS A 394 -20.08 -20.07 27.41
C HIS A 394 -19.56 -19.25 26.22
N LEU A 395 -20.36 -19.09 25.18
CA LEU A 395 -20.03 -18.28 24.01
C LEU A 395 -20.49 -16.85 24.25
N VAL A 396 -19.56 -15.91 24.09
CA VAL A 396 -19.80 -14.47 24.25
C VAL A 396 -19.45 -13.77 22.95
N GLY A 397 -20.18 -12.73 22.59
CA GLY A 397 -19.89 -11.97 21.39
C GLY A 397 -20.77 -10.76 21.21
N VAL A 398 -20.87 -10.32 19.96
CA VAL A 398 -21.52 -9.05 19.60
C VAL A 398 -22.49 -9.25 18.45
N LYS A 399 -23.55 -8.41 18.45
CA LYS A 399 -24.46 -8.28 17.32
C LYS A 399 -23.71 -7.81 16.07
N ALA A 400 -24.19 -8.21 14.89
CA ALA A 400 -23.53 -7.91 13.62
C ALA A 400 -23.46 -6.39 13.34
N GLU A 401 -24.51 -5.66 13.70
CA GLU A 401 -24.62 -4.20 13.56
C GLU A 401 -23.54 -3.49 14.40
N VAL A 402 -23.32 -3.98 15.62
CA VAL A 402 -22.30 -3.45 16.54
C VAL A 402 -20.89 -3.75 16.02
N LEU A 403 -20.65 -4.98 15.56
CA LEU A 403 -19.36 -5.36 14.97
C LEU A 403 -19.04 -4.50 13.75
N LEU A 404 -20.04 -4.25 12.89
CA LEU A 404 -19.92 -3.43 11.70
C LEU A 404 -19.65 -1.97 12.07
N PHE A 405 -20.36 -1.40 13.06
CA PHE A 405 -20.09 -0.06 13.57
C PHE A 405 -18.66 0.05 14.12
N ARG A 406 -18.23 -0.88 14.99
CA ARG A 406 -16.86 -0.93 15.53
C ARG A 406 -15.83 -1.01 14.40
N THR A 407 -16.07 -1.86 13.41
CA THR A 407 -15.19 -2.03 12.24
C THR A 407 -15.02 -0.71 11.50
N LYS A 408 -16.11 0.00 11.20
CA LYS A 408 -16.06 1.33 10.58
C LYS A 408 -15.24 2.32 11.42
N SER A 409 -15.49 2.41 12.72
CA SER A 409 -14.75 3.32 13.63
C SER A 409 -13.24 3.03 13.64
N TRP A 410 -12.84 1.76 13.72
CA TRP A 410 -11.43 1.38 13.69
C TRP A 410 -10.77 1.61 12.33
N MET A 411 -11.50 1.44 11.22
CA MET A 411 -11.00 1.80 9.89
C MET A 411 -10.74 3.30 9.77
N PHE A 412 -11.62 4.15 10.32
CA PHE A 412 -11.37 5.60 10.40
C PHE A 412 -10.15 5.91 11.27
N GLY A 413 -10.01 5.24 12.41
CA GLY A 413 -8.82 5.35 13.26
C GLY A 413 -7.54 4.97 12.53
N PHE A 414 -7.57 3.88 11.75
CA PHE A 414 -6.41 3.46 10.96
C PHE A 414 -6.10 4.43 9.81
N ALA A 415 -7.11 4.98 9.15
CA ALA A 415 -6.92 6.02 8.15
C ALA A 415 -6.30 7.29 8.76
N ALA A 416 -6.69 7.66 9.98
CA ALA A 416 -6.07 8.77 10.72
C ALA A 416 -4.59 8.49 11.05
N VAL A 417 -4.25 7.25 11.44
CA VAL A 417 -2.86 6.81 11.62
C VAL A 417 -2.07 6.96 10.31
N MET A 418 -2.60 6.50 9.19
CA MET A 418 -1.96 6.64 7.87
C MET A 418 -1.77 8.11 7.46
N MET A 419 -2.76 8.97 7.72
CA MET A 419 -2.65 10.41 7.49
C MET A 419 -1.58 11.06 8.38
N GLY A 420 -1.47 10.62 9.64
CA GLY A 420 -0.39 11.05 10.54
C GLY A 420 1.00 10.63 10.04
N GLN A 421 1.13 9.41 9.53
CA GLN A 421 2.37 8.93 8.91
C GLN A 421 2.73 9.75 7.66
N LEU A 422 1.74 10.06 6.82
CA LEU A 422 1.92 10.90 5.63
C LEU A 422 2.34 12.33 6.00
N TRP A 423 1.73 12.91 7.03
CA TRP A 423 2.08 14.24 7.51
C TRP A 423 3.53 14.31 8.02
N LEU A 424 3.95 13.30 8.80
CA LEU A 424 5.34 13.17 9.26
C LEU A 424 6.31 13.01 8.07
N LEU A 425 5.97 12.17 7.09
CA LEU A 425 6.78 11.98 5.88
C LEU A 425 6.95 13.29 5.11
N LYS A 426 5.86 14.01 4.85
CA LYS A 426 5.90 15.32 4.18
C LYS A 426 6.77 16.33 4.95
N THR A 427 6.68 16.33 6.27
CA THR A 427 7.51 17.20 7.12
C THR A 427 8.99 16.82 7.02
N GLN A 428 9.32 15.53 7.08
CA GLN A 428 10.69 15.04 6.91
C GLN A 428 11.27 15.37 5.53
N MET A 429 10.46 15.29 4.47
CA MET A 429 10.88 15.66 3.11
C MET A 429 11.24 17.14 3.02
N LYS A 430 10.49 18.02 3.70
CA LYS A 430 10.83 19.46 3.76
C LYS A 430 12.16 19.71 4.47
N GLU A 431 12.41 18.99 5.56
CA GLU A 431 13.68 19.09 6.30
C GLU A 431 14.87 18.46 5.54
N SER A 432 14.60 17.51 4.63
CA SER A 432 15.61 16.77 3.86
C SER A 432 15.69 17.24 2.40
N ASN A 433 15.72 18.55 2.18
CA ASN A 433 15.67 19.12 0.83
C ASN A 433 17.04 19.26 0.14
N THR A 434 18.15 19.05 0.86
CA THR A 434 19.50 19.18 0.29
C THR A 434 20.11 17.81 -0.08
N PRO A 435 20.91 17.73 -1.16
CA PRO A 435 21.62 16.50 -1.56
C PRO A 435 22.47 15.91 -0.43
N SER A 436 23.08 16.76 0.40
CA SER A 436 23.93 16.33 1.52
C SER A 436 23.12 15.67 2.65
N THR A 437 21.89 16.13 2.90
CA THR A 437 20.97 15.50 3.87
C THR A 437 20.36 14.20 3.31
N LEU A 438 19.91 14.20 2.04
CA LEU A 438 19.39 13.01 1.37
C LEU A 438 20.43 11.88 1.28
N GLY A 439 21.71 12.24 1.11
CA GLY A 439 22.83 11.30 1.11
C GLY A 439 23.03 10.56 2.44
N ARG A 440 22.51 11.07 3.57
CA ARG A 440 22.61 10.41 4.90
C ARG A 440 21.50 9.40 5.13
N ILE A 441 20.37 9.55 4.45
CA ILE A 441 19.19 8.72 4.63
C ILE A 441 19.40 7.34 4.00
N SER A 442 18.97 6.28 4.70
CA SER A 442 19.03 4.91 4.19
C SER A 442 17.90 4.64 3.22
N PHE A 443 18.26 4.28 1.98
CA PHE A 443 17.32 3.84 0.96
C PHE A 443 16.49 2.64 1.45
N GLN A 444 17.10 1.70 2.18
CA GLN A 444 16.42 0.50 2.66
C GLN A 444 15.36 0.80 3.72
N THR A 445 15.63 1.72 4.66
CA THR A 445 14.64 2.13 5.67
C THR A 445 13.43 2.79 5.00
N ALA A 446 13.66 3.74 4.08
CA ALA A 446 12.58 4.40 3.35
C ALA A 446 11.79 3.39 2.47
N ALA A 447 12.48 2.44 1.84
CA ALA A 447 11.85 1.40 1.03
C ALA A 447 11.01 0.41 1.86
N MET A 448 11.47 0.00 3.05
CA MET A 448 10.69 -0.86 3.95
C MET A 448 9.38 -0.20 4.40
N MET A 449 9.44 1.09 4.77
CA MET A 449 8.24 1.87 5.12
C MET A 449 7.27 1.94 3.93
N LEU A 450 7.80 2.26 2.74
CA LEU A 450 7.00 2.36 1.52
C LEU A 450 6.37 1.03 1.11
N LEU A 451 7.08 -0.08 1.29
CA LEU A 451 6.58 -1.43 1.01
C LEU A 451 5.35 -1.73 1.89
N ALA A 452 5.42 -1.45 3.18
CA ALA A 452 4.30 -1.66 4.09
C ALA A 452 3.10 -0.78 3.75
N ASP A 453 3.32 0.49 3.42
CA ASP A 453 2.25 1.41 3.01
C ASP A 453 1.59 0.93 1.70
N GLY A 454 2.39 0.37 0.77
CA GLY A 454 1.91 -0.26 -0.46
C GLY A 454 1.10 -1.54 -0.21
N LEU A 455 1.49 -2.36 0.76
CA LEU A 455 0.70 -3.53 1.19
C LEU A 455 -0.65 -3.11 1.77
N VAL A 456 -0.66 -2.07 2.63
CA VAL A 456 -1.89 -1.50 3.17
C VAL A 456 -2.80 -1.00 2.06
N PHE A 457 -2.24 -0.27 1.07
CA PHE A 457 -2.99 0.19 -0.10
C PHE A 457 -3.59 -0.96 -0.91
N ALA A 458 -2.83 -2.04 -1.16
CA ALA A 458 -3.32 -3.20 -1.90
C ALA A 458 -4.46 -3.92 -1.16
N CYS A 459 -4.28 -4.18 0.14
CA CYS A 459 -5.29 -4.82 0.97
C CYS A 459 -6.56 -3.96 1.10
N SER A 460 -6.42 -2.66 1.35
CA SER A 460 -7.57 -1.76 1.50
C SER A 460 -8.32 -1.57 0.18
N SER A 461 -7.61 -1.57 -0.95
CA SER A 461 -8.22 -1.54 -2.29
C SER A 461 -9.05 -2.80 -2.55
N ALA A 462 -8.49 -3.98 -2.28
CA ALA A 462 -9.21 -5.25 -2.43
C ALA A 462 -10.45 -5.33 -1.51
N TRP A 463 -10.32 -4.87 -0.26
CA TRP A 463 -11.44 -4.78 0.68
C TRP A 463 -12.53 -3.81 0.21
N SER A 464 -12.14 -2.65 -0.33
CA SER A 464 -13.09 -1.64 -0.79
C SER A 464 -13.96 -2.12 -1.96
N LEU A 465 -13.44 -3.01 -2.82
CA LEU A 465 -14.19 -3.56 -3.95
C LEU A 465 -15.22 -4.61 -3.54
N SER A 466 -15.02 -5.27 -2.39
CA SER A 466 -15.83 -6.40 -1.95
C SER A 466 -16.83 -6.06 -0.84
N ALA A 467 -16.56 -5.04 -0.03
CA ALA A 467 -17.31 -4.78 1.20
C ALA A 467 -18.24 -3.55 1.10
N THR A 468 -19.45 -3.74 0.56
CA THR A 468 -20.49 -2.69 0.40
C THR A 468 -20.75 -1.91 1.69
N ASN A 469 -20.81 -2.62 2.82
CA ASN A 469 -21.14 -2.03 4.13
C ASN A 469 -20.03 -1.14 4.71
N THR A 470 -18.77 -1.36 4.32
CA THR A 470 -17.61 -0.60 4.81
C THR A 470 -16.92 0.19 3.69
N PHE A 471 -17.61 0.37 2.56
CA PHE A 471 -17.05 1.00 1.37
C PHE A 471 -16.45 2.38 1.66
N LEU A 472 -17.22 3.29 2.27
CA LEU A 472 -16.76 4.66 2.52
C LEU A 472 -15.52 4.74 3.44
N PRO A 473 -15.49 4.12 4.64
CA PRO A 473 -14.28 4.08 5.47
C PRO A 473 -13.08 3.41 4.78
N SER A 474 -13.32 2.34 4.00
CA SER A 474 -12.25 1.67 3.25
C SER A 474 -11.64 2.58 2.19
N LEU A 475 -12.46 3.38 1.50
CA LEU A 475 -12.00 4.31 0.47
C LEU A 475 -11.10 5.40 1.05
N ILE A 476 -11.43 5.90 2.25
CA ILE A 476 -10.62 6.91 2.95
C ILE A 476 -9.27 6.33 3.35
N LEU A 477 -9.25 5.09 3.87
CA LEU A 477 -8.01 4.37 4.17
C LEU A 477 -7.18 4.14 2.89
N THR A 478 -7.81 3.69 1.81
CA THR A 478 -7.17 3.49 0.51
C THR A 478 -6.59 4.78 -0.05
N PHE A 479 -7.30 5.90 0.05
CA PHE A 479 -6.80 7.21 -0.36
C PHE A 479 -5.59 7.65 0.47
N ALA A 480 -5.64 7.52 1.80
CA ALA A 480 -4.52 7.87 2.66
C ALA A 480 -3.27 7.01 2.37
N ALA A 481 -3.47 5.70 2.18
CA ALA A 481 -2.40 4.76 1.82
C ALA A 481 -1.83 5.04 0.42
N PHE A 482 -2.68 5.34 -0.56
CA PHE A 482 -2.29 5.76 -1.91
C PHE A 482 -1.41 7.02 -1.86
N MET A 483 -1.85 8.05 -1.14
CA MET A 483 -1.09 9.29 -1.01
C MET A 483 0.26 9.07 -0.31
N SER A 484 0.30 8.22 0.74
CA SER A 484 1.56 7.83 1.38
C SER A 484 2.49 7.12 0.40
N MET A 485 1.96 6.18 -0.39
CA MET A 485 2.72 5.44 -1.39
C MET A 485 3.25 6.36 -2.50
N SER A 486 2.41 7.23 -3.07
CA SER A 486 2.81 8.13 -4.15
C SER A 486 3.88 9.12 -3.69
N ILE A 487 3.67 9.79 -2.55
CA ILE A 487 4.65 10.75 -2.00
C ILE A 487 5.93 10.05 -1.56
N GLY A 488 5.82 8.90 -0.89
CA GLY A 488 6.97 8.09 -0.46
C GLY A 488 7.78 7.54 -1.64
N SER A 489 7.15 7.17 -2.75
CA SER A 489 7.84 6.74 -3.97
C SER A 489 8.66 7.87 -4.59
N GLY A 490 8.14 9.11 -4.59
CA GLY A 490 8.87 10.29 -5.03
C GLY A 490 10.08 10.58 -4.13
N PHE A 491 9.90 10.48 -2.81
CA PHE A 491 11.01 10.63 -1.86
C PHE A 491 12.10 9.56 -2.06
N LEU A 492 11.69 8.31 -2.27
CA LEU A 492 12.61 7.20 -2.50
C LEU A 492 13.38 7.36 -3.83
N ALA A 493 12.74 7.91 -4.86
CA ALA A 493 13.39 8.23 -6.14
C ALA A 493 14.47 9.30 -5.98
N GLU A 494 14.21 10.36 -5.19
CA GLU A 494 15.19 11.41 -4.90
C GLU A 494 16.38 10.87 -4.09
N ILE A 495 16.13 10.03 -3.06
CA ILE A 495 17.19 9.34 -2.33
C ILE A 495 18.00 8.46 -3.29
N TYR A 496 17.31 7.73 -4.18
CA TYR A 496 17.97 6.86 -5.15
C TYR A 496 18.90 7.66 -6.06
N LYS A 497 18.41 8.74 -6.67
CA LYS A 497 19.19 9.59 -7.58
C LYS A 497 20.43 10.18 -6.89
N ASN A 498 20.27 10.72 -5.68
CA ASN A 498 21.39 11.29 -4.92
C ASN A 498 22.46 10.26 -4.52
N GLN A 499 22.10 8.97 -4.44
CA GLN A 499 23.01 7.88 -4.09
C GLN A 499 23.63 7.17 -5.30
N GLU A 500 23.35 7.62 -6.52
CA GLU A 500 23.89 7.02 -7.75
C GLU A 500 25.44 7.06 -7.83
N PRO A 501 26.14 8.15 -7.48
CA PRO A 501 27.60 8.19 -7.51
C PRO A 501 28.25 7.16 -6.59
N GLU A 502 27.67 6.94 -5.39
CA GLU A 502 28.17 5.96 -4.42
C GLU A 502 28.08 4.53 -4.97
N ARG A 503 27.01 4.21 -5.70
CA ARG A 503 26.83 2.89 -6.31
C ARG A 503 27.78 2.66 -7.48
N ARG A 504 27.97 3.67 -8.34
CA ARG A 504 28.94 3.60 -9.44
C ARG A 504 30.36 3.36 -8.93
N ASN A 505 30.76 4.01 -7.84
CA ASN A 505 32.07 3.78 -7.22
C ASN A 505 32.21 2.35 -6.70
N ARG A 506 31.19 1.81 -6.01
CA ARG A 506 31.20 0.41 -5.56
C ARG A 506 31.21 -0.60 -6.71
N GLU A 507 30.56 -0.29 -7.84
CA GLU A 507 30.60 -1.11 -9.04
C GLU A 507 32.01 -1.12 -9.64
N ARG A 508 32.66 0.05 -9.74
CA ARG A 508 34.06 0.18 -10.15
C ARG A 508 35.01 -0.60 -9.23
N GLU A 509 34.86 -0.49 -7.92
CA GLU A 509 35.64 -1.26 -6.93
C GLU A 509 35.43 -2.76 -7.08
N ARG A 510 34.20 -3.21 -7.35
CA ARG A 510 33.90 -4.63 -7.59
C ARG A 510 34.50 -5.12 -8.89
N GLU A 511 34.46 -4.33 -9.96
CA GLU A 511 35.09 -4.67 -11.24
C GLU A 511 36.61 -4.73 -11.12
N GLN A 512 37.21 -3.79 -10.37
CA GLN A 512 38.64 -3.77 -10.08
C GLN A 512 39.07 -4.96 -9.21
N ASN A 513 38.26 -5.35 -8.22
CA ASN A 513 38.49 -6.55 -7.40
C ASN A 513 38.19 -7.86 -8.15
N ARG A 514 37.37 -7.81 -9.20
CA ARG A 514 37.09 -8.97 -10.06
C ARG A 514 38.21 -9.20 -11.08
N GLY A 515 38.81 -8.11 -11.60
CA GLY A 515 39.98 -8.16 -12.48
C GLY A 515 41.29 -8.57 -11.79
N THR A 516 41.36 -8.51 -10.46
CA THR A 516 42.54 -8.94 -9.67
C THR A 516 42.46 -10.39 -9.19
N ASN A 517 41.31 -11.06 -9.32
CA ASN A 517 41.10 -12.44 -8.88
C ASN A 517 40.87 -13.45 -10.02
N GLU A 518 41.13 -13.08 -11.29
CA GLU A 518 41.28 -14.10 -12.34
C GLU A 518 42.65 -14.79 -12.19
N PRO A 519 42.72 -16.13 -12.08
CA PRO A 519 43.98 -16.84 -12.06
C PRO A 519 44.73 -16.56 -13.37
N ALA A 520 46.02 -16.26 -13.26
CA ALA A 520 46.93 -16.20 -14.39
C ALA A 520 47.02 -17.57 -15.08
N ALA A 521 46.07 -17.87 -15.97
CA ALA A 521 46.12 -19.01 -16.87
C ALA A 521 46.09 -18.49 -18.31
N GLN A 522 47.27 -18.62 -18.94
CA GLN A 522 47.52 -18.54 -20.39
C GLN A 522 47.52 -17.14 -21.04
N ARG A 523 48.52 -16.32 -20.70
CA ARG A 523 49.21 -15.55 -21.75
C ARG A 523 50.13 -16.50 -22.51
N ALA A 524 49.71 -16.96 -23.69
CA ALA A 524 50.59 -17.67 -24.60
C ALA A 524 51.74 -16.75 -25.04
N SER A 525 52.97 -17.19 -24.82
CA SER A 525 54.16 -16.59 -25.42
C SER A 525 54.14 -16.85 -26.93
N PRO A 526 54.58 -15.92 -27.80
CA PRO A 526 54.67 -16.18 -29.23
C PRO A 526 55.78 -17.19 -29.51
N ALA A 527 55.47 -18.22 -30.31
CA ALA A 527 56.42 -19.23 -30.76
C ALA A 527 57.47 -18.63 -31.73
N PRO A 528 58.70 -19.17 -31.77
CA PRO A 528 59.79 -18.61 -32.57
C PRO A 528 59.58 -18.88 -34.06
N ALA A 529 59.72 -17.83 -34.88
CA ALA A 529 59.74 -17.96 -36.33
C ALA A 529 61.02 -18.68 -36.78
N SER A 530 60.85 -19.85 -37.39
CA SER A 530 61.89 -20.61 -38.09
C SER A 530 62.41 -19.85 -39.31
N ALA A 531 63.73 -19.79 -39.41
CA ALA A 531 64.51 -19.06 -40.41
C ALA A 531 64.35 -19.59 -41.85
N ILE A 532 64.43 -18.67 -42.81
CA ILE A 532 64.74 -18.94 -44.23
C ILE A 532 66.08 -18.23 -44.56
N PRO A 533 66.98 -18.82 -45.37
CA PRO A 533 68.42 -18.51 -45.33
C PRO A 533 68.81 -17.24 -46.08
N LEU A 534 69.84 -16.56 -45.57
CA LEU A 534 70.53 -15.44 -46.22
C LEU A 534 71.27 -15.88 -47.49
N ALA A 535 71.15 -15.07 -48.55
CA ALA A 535 72.14 -15.00 -49.62
C ALA A 535 73.27 -14.01 -49.24
N PRO A 536 74.54 -14.28 -49.61
CA PRO A 536 75.70 -13.60 -49.05
C PRO A 536 76.17 -12.43 -49.93
N GLY A 537 76.44 -11.28 -49.30
CA GLY A 537 77.26 -10.22 -49.91
C GLY A 537 76.81 -8.80 -49.61
N SER A 538 77.24 -8.24 -48.49
CA SER A 538 77.80 -6.88 -48.42
C SER A 538 78.16 -6.51 -46.96
N LEU A 539 79.31 -5.84 -46.85
CA LEU A 539 79.98 -5.40 -45.62
C LEU A 539 79.17 -4.31 -44.87
N PRO A 540 79.41 -4.12 -43.56
CA PRO A 540 78.75 -3.09 -42.78
C PRO A 540 79.36 -1.70 -43.01
N LEU A 541 78.54 -0.64 -43.02
CA LEU A 541 78.96 0.76 -42.99
C LEU A 541 78.53 1.44 -41.67
N PRO A 542 79.23 2.50 -41.22
CA PRO A 542 79.15 3.04 -39.86
C PRO A 542 78.21 4.26 -39.67
N VAL A 543 77.96 4.53 -38.39
CA VAL A 543 77.34 5.66 -37.67
C VAL A 543 77.20 7.02 -38.39
N THR A 544 75.98 7.60 -38.44
CA THR A 544 75.58 8.95 -37.92
C THR A 544 74.17 9.39 -38.34
N ALA A 545 73.51 10.16 -37.45
CA ALA A 545 72.29 10.99 -37.62
C ALA A 545 70.92 10.31 -37.87
N GLY A 546 70.08 10.32 -36.83
CA GLY A 546 68.62 10.08 -36.95
C GLY A 546 67.85 11.41 -37.11
N PRO A 547 66.76 11.45 -37.91
CA PRO A 547 65.98 12.65 -38.19
C PRO A 547 65.12 13.12 -37.00
N PRO A 548 64.74 14.42 -36.95
CA PRO A 548 64.01 15.00 -35.82
C PRO A 548 62.55 14.52 -35.78
N GLN A 549 62.12 14.03 -34.61
CA GLN A 549 60.70 13.81 -34.32
C GLN A 549 60.01 15.14 -34.01
N ALA A 550 58.88 15.38 -34.68
CA ALA A 550 58.01 16.52 -34.41
C ALA A 550 57.48 16.49 -32.95
N PRO A 551 57.29 17.65 -32.31
CA PRO A 551 56.74 17.73 -30.96
C PRO A 551 55.32 17.19 -30.92
N SER A 552 55.05 16.25 -30.01
CA SER A 552 53.71 15.76 -29.67
C SER A 552 52.88 16.89 -29.05
N PRO A 553 51.61 17.11 -29.47
CA PRO A 553 50.75 18.12 -28.87
C PRO A 553 50.44 17.78 -27.40
N PRO A 554 50.12 18.78 -26.56
CA PRO A 554 49.85 18.58 -25.14
C PRO A 554 48.63 17.66 -24.95
N ILE A 555 48.75 16.72 -24.02
CA ILE A 555 47.64 15.88 -23.57
C ILE A 555 46.74 16.73 -22.67
N ILE A 556 45.58 17.12 -23.20
CA ILE A 556 44.50 17.76 -22.43
C ILE A 556 43.67 16.62 -21.82
N ILE A 557 43.58 16.58 -20.50
CA ILE A 557 42.70 15.64 -19.78
C ILE A 557 41.36 16.38 -19.56
N PRO A 558 40.24 15.93 -20.15
CA PRO A 558 38.96 16.61 -19.98
C PRO A 558 38.38 16.32 -18.59
N SER A 559 37.53 17.22 -18.10
CA SER A 559 36.73 16.94 -16.91
C SER A 559 35.66 15.88 -17.27
N ASP A 560 35.20 15.08 -16.30
CA ASP A 560 34.20 14.01 -16.50
C ASP A 560 32.88 14.46 -17.18
N GLN A 561 32.68 15.75 -17.44
CA GLN A 561 31.54 16.32 -18.17
C GLN A 561 31.78 16.46 -19.69
N ASP A 562 33.02 16.36 -20.16
CA ASP A 562 33.40 16.68 -21.54
C ASP A 562 33.51 15.43 -22.45
N ILE A 563 33.55 14.24 -21.86
CA ILE A 563 33.66 12.95 -22.60
C ILE A 563 32.40 12.66 -23.42
N ASP A 564 31.21 13.01 -22.88
CA ASP A 564 29.94 12.81 -23.59
C ASP A 564 29.77 13.82 -24.75
N ALA A 565 30.46 14.96 -24.72
CA ALA A 565 30.46 15.97 -25.78
C ALA A 565 31.43 15.59 -26.93
N GLU A 566 32.63 15.08 -26.61
CA GLU A 566 33.59 14.60 -27.62
C GLU A 566 33.09 13.37 -28.40
N ILE A 567 32.32 12.49 -27.77
CA ILE A 567 31.71 11.34 -28.46
C ILE A 567 30.63 11.81 -29.43
N ALA A 568 29.87 12.85 -29.09
CA ALA A 568 28.85 13.43 -29.98
C ALA A 568 29.48 14.16 -31.19
N GLU A 569 30.60 14.86 -30.99
CA GLU A 569 31.29 15.63 -32.02
C GLU A 569 32.07 14.75 -33.03
N ASN A 570 32.68 13.66 -32.55
CA ASN A 570 33.35 12.66 -33.40
C ASN A 570 32.37 11.80 -34.23
N THR A 571 31.12 11.69 -33.80
CA THR A 571 30.07 10.99 -34.57
C THR A 571 29.50 11.88 -35.70
N ALA A 572 29.66 13.20 -35.60
CA ALA A 572 29.15 14.17 -36.58
C ALA A 572 30.15 14.48 -37.72
N SER A 573 31.45 14.21 -37.53
CA SER A 573 32.53 14.67 -38.42
C SER A 573 33.16 13.51 -39.21
N GLY A 574 32.54 13.11 -40.31
CA GLY A 574 33.04 12.01 -41.16
C GLY A 574 34.23 12.36 -42.05
N ALA A 575 35.46 12.14 -41.58
CA ALA A 575 36.67 12.21 -42.41
C ALA A 575 37.58 10.98 -42.21
N ALA A 576 37.87 10.30 -43.32
CA ALA A 576 38.64 9.05 -43.43
C ALA A 576 40.12 9.26 -43.78
N VAL A 577 40.90 8.15 -43.79
CA VAL A 577 42.19 7.82 -44.50
C VAL A 577 43.33 7.47 -43.49
N LEU A 578 44.05 6.32 -43.41
CA LEU A 578 44.46 5.17 -44.27
C LEU A 578 45.05 4.00 -43.36
N PRO A 579 45.56 2.82 -43.83
CA PRO A 579 44.85 1.53 -43.74
C PRO A 579 45.56 0.33 -43.04
N THR A 580 44.75 -0.71 -42.75
CA THR A 580 45.03 -2.17 -42.65
C THR A 580 46.07 -2.73 -41.66
N THR A 581 45.59 -3.50 -40.67
CA THR A 581 45.63 -4.97 -40.79
C THR A 581 44.55 -5.63 -39.93
N THR A 582 43.84 -6.56 -40.55
CA THR A 582 42.69 -7.32 -40.05
C THR A 582 43.01 -8.20 -38.85
N GLN A 583 42.41 -7.88 -37.70
CA GLN A 583 41.91 -8.89 -36.77
C GLN A 583 40.48 -8.54 -36.40
N THR A 584 39.57 -9.41 -36.84
CA THR A 584 38.15 -9.43 -36.50
C THR A 584 37.98 -9.69 -35.01
N ALA A 585 37.96 -8.62 -34.21
CA ALA A 585 37.31 -8.61 -32.91
C ALA A 585 35.95 -7.93 -33.10
N THR A 586 34.89 -8.75 -33.15
CA THR A 586 33.50 -8.32 -33.10
C THR A 586 33.21 -7.69 -31.74
N THR A 587 33.60 -6.44 -31.53
CA THR A 587 33.00 -5.59 -30.49
C THR A 587 31.62 -5.20 -30.99
N ALA A 588 30.64 -6.06 -30.74
CA ALA A 588 29.24 -5.71 -30.80
C ALA A 588 29.01 -4.55 -29.82
N SER A 589 28.91 -3.32 -30.33
CA SER A 589 28.43 -2.20 -29.53
C SER A 589 26.96 -2.50 -29.21
N ASN A 590 26.76 -3.07 -28.02
CA ASN A 590 25.44 -3.28 -27.45
C ASN A 590 24.91 -1.89 -27.03
N ASN A 591 24.39 -1.15 -27.99
CA ASN A 591 23.47 -0.03 -27.77
C ASN A 591 22.16 -0.62 -27.19
N ARG A 592 22.20 -1.01 -25.91
CA ARG A 592 21.01 -1.37 -25.16
C ARG A 592 20.37 -0.10 -24.61
N PRO A 593 19.09 0.18 -24.87
CA PRO A 593 18.41 1.32 -24.26
C PRO A 593 18.45 1.17 -22.72
N ARG A 594 19.00 2.19 -22.06
CA ARG A 594 18.98 2.36 -20.59
C ARG A 594 17.55 2.65 -20.15
N VAL A 595 16.70 1.63 -20.10
CA VAL A 595 15.47 1.67 -19.29
C VAL A 595 15.90 2.02 -17.85
N SER A 596 15.31 3.08 -17.29
CA SER A 596 15.61 3.65 -15.97
C SER A 596 15.88 2.58 -14.90
N ALA A 597 17.07 2.56 -14.32
CA ALA A 597 17.45 1.63 -13.24
C ALA A 597 16.46 1.66 -12.06
N PHE A 598 15.80 2.79 -11.84
CA PHE A 598 14.78 2.94 -10.80
C PHE A 598 13.51 2.12 -11.10
N ALA A 599 13.09 2.02 -12.36
CA ALA A 599 11.91 1.22 -12.74
C ALA A 599 12.10 -0.27 -12.43
N SER A 600 13.31 -0.81 -12.64
CA SER A 600 13.64 -2.20 -12.30
C SER A 600 13.55 -2.47 -10.79
N ILE A 601 13.88 -1.47 -9.98
CA ILE A 601 13.83 -1.57 -8.51
C ILE A 601 12.37 -1.48 -8.05
N SER A 602 11.59 -0.56 -8.59
CA SER A 602 10.15 -0.47 -8.30
C SER A 602 9.42 -1.78 -8.63
N VAL A 603 9.73 -2.42 -9.76
CA VAL A 603 9.18 -3.75 -10.11
C VAL A 603 9.59 -4.82 -9.09
N SER A 604 10.84 -4.80 -8.63
CA SER A 604 11.32 -5.75 -7.60
C SER A 604 10.61 -5.56 -6.25
N PHE A 605 10.31 -4.32 -5.87
CA PHE A 605 9.56 -4.04 -4.64
C PHE A 605 8.09 -4.43 -4.75
N VAL A 606 7.45 -4.14 -5.89
CA VAL A 606 6.05 -4.56 -6.14
C VAL A 606 5.94 -6.08 -6.14
N THR A 607 6.87 -6.79 -6.79
CA THR A 607 6.89 -8.25 -6.79
C THR A 607 7.13 -8.84 -5.40
N LEU A 608 8.05 -8.29 -4.61
CA LEU A 608 8.23 -8.69 -3.21
C LEU A 608 6.95 -8.47 -2.40
N GLY A 609 6.28 -7.33 -2.57
CA GLY A 609 5.01 -7.04 -1.92
C GLY A 609 3.92 -8.06 -2.27
N ILE A 610 3.79 -8.39 -3.56
CA ILE A 610 2.85 -9.42 -4.03
C ILE A 610 3.18 -10.78 -3.41
N VAL A 611 4.45 -11.18 -3.36
CA VAL A 611 4.86 -12.43 -2.73
C VAL A 611 4.50 -12.45 -1.24
N VAL A 612 4.73 -11.35 -0.52
CA VAL A 612 4.33 -11.24 0.89
C VAL A 612 2.81 -11.34 1.04
N LEU A 613 2.01 -10.70 0.18
CA LEU A 613 0.55 -10.82 0.20
C LEU A 613 0.10 -12.26 -0.03
N ILE A 614 0.67 -12.93 -1.04
CA ILE A 614 0.35 -14.33 -1.36
C ILE A 614 0.72 -15.25 -0.20
N LEU A 615 1.94 -15.15 0.33
CA LEU A 615 2.37 -15.96 1.47
C LEU A 615 1.51 -15.72 2.70
N THR A 616 1.10 -14.47 2.94
CA THR A 616 0.22 -14.13 4.06
C THR A 616 -1.19 -14.70 3.86
N ALA A 617 -1.74 -14.65 2.65
CA ALA A 617 -3.01 -15.30 2.33
C ALA A 617 -2.91 -16.83 2.49
N MET A 618 -1.84 -17.44 1.98
CA MET A 618 -1.59 -18.89 2.13
C MET A 618 -1.42 -19.29 3.60
N SER A 619 -0.83 -18.41 4.43
CA SER A 619 -0.65 -18.67 5.86
C SER A 619 -1.96 -18.89 6.61
N MET A 620 -3.11 -18.46 6.07
CA MET A 620 -4.42 -18.71 6.66
C MET A 620 -4.78 -20.20 6.71
N SER A 621 -4.25 -21.00 5.78
CA SER A 621 -4.44 -22.46 5.77
C SER A 621 -3.39 -23.23 6.58
N TRP A 622 -2.41 -22.54 7.16
CA TRP A 622 -1.37 -23.19 7.97
C TRP A 622 -1.88 -23.46 9.39
N PRO A 623 -1.28 -24.44 10.10
CA PRO A 623 -1.55 -24.63 11.51
C PRO A 623 -1.37 -23.31 12.30
N PRO A 624 -2.26 -22.99 13.27
CA PRO A 624 -2.24 -21.76 14.06
C PRO A 624 -0.86 -21.38 14.61
N HIS A 625 -0.09 -22.35 15.11
CA HIS A 625 1.27 -22.09 15.59
C HIS A 625 2.23 -21.66 14.48
N ALA A 626 2.22 -22.33 13.33
CA ALA A 626 3.07 -21.99 12.19
C ALA A 626 2.68 -20.61 11.61
N ARG A 627 1.37 -20.34 11.50
CA ARG A 627 0.83 -19.05 11.10
C ARG A 627 1.27 -17.94 12.07
N ALA A 628 1.15 -18.16 13.38
CA ALA A 628 1.57 -17.21 14.41
C ALA A 628 3.08 -16.93 14.32
N VAL A 629 3.92 -17.95 14.17
CA VAL A 629 5.37 -17.78 13.99
C VAL A 629 5.67 -16.96 12.73
N TYR A 630 5.02 -17.25 11.61
CA TYR A 630 5.18 -16.48 10.37
C TYR A 630 4.78 -15.00 10.55
N LEU A 631 3.60 -14.74 11.10
CA LEU A 631 3.10 -13.37 11.32
C LEU A 631 3.97 -12.59 12.30
N ASN A 632 4.45 -13.23 13.38
CA ASN A 632 5.36 -12.64 14.35
C ASN A 632 6.73 -12.32 13.73
N CYS A 633 7.27 -13.23 12.91
CA CYS A 633 8.51 -13.00 12.15
C CYS A 633 8.36 -11.86 11.13
N LEU A 634 7.22 -11.78 10.44
CA LEU A 634 6.91 -10.71 9.50
C LEU A 634 6.80 -9.36 10.24
N ALA A 635 6.09 -9.32 11.37
CA ALA A 635 5.98 -8.14 12.23
C ALA A 635 7.36 -7.70 12.76
N PHE A 636 8.18 -8.62 13.26
CA PHE A 636 9.54 -8.34 13.73
C PHE A 636 10.43 -7.78 12.61
N THR A 637 10.37 -8.36 11.41
CA THR A 637 11.13 -7.91 10.24
C THR A 637 10.72 -6.49 9.85
N TYR A 638 9.42 -6.21 9.81
CA TYR A 638 8.89 -4.88 9.52
C TYR A 638 9.28 -3.85 10.60
N LEU A 639 9.13 -4.20 11.88
CA LEU A 639 9.46 -3.32 13.01
C LEU A 639 10.98 -3.14 13.21
N SER A 640 11.82 -3.84 12.45
CA SER A 640 13.26 -3.61 12.33
C SER A 640 13.61 -2.45 11.37
N LEU A 641 12.66 -1.54 11.11
CA LEU A 641 12.75 -0.46 10.12
C LEU A 641 13.93 0.51 10.29
N TRP A 642 14.47 0.66 11.51
CA TRP A 642 15.61 1.55 11.76
C TRP A 642 16.97 0.85 11.65
N VAL A 643 17.02 -0.48 11.64
CA VAL A 643 18.27 -1.25 11.52
C VAL A 643 19.09 -0.85 10.29
N PRO A 644 18.49 -0.69 9.08
CA PRO A 644 19.26 -0.23 7.92
C PRO A 644 19.80 1.20 8.07
N GLN A 645 19.13 2.06 8.84
CA GLN A 645 19.62 3.42 9.12
C GLN A 645 20.79 3.40 10.10
N ILE A 646 20.70 2.60 11.17
CA ILE A 646 21.80 2.38 12.13
C ILE A 646 23.05 1.93 11.39
N ARG A 647 22.90 0.94 10.50
CA ARG A 647 23.99 0.43 9.65
C ARG A 647 24.58 1.52 8.75
N ARG A 648 23.73 2.35 8.11
CA ARG A 648 24.20 3.42 7.22
C ARG A 648 24.97 4.49 7.98
N ASN A 649 24.49 4.88 9.17
CA ASN A 649 25.16 5.85 10.02
C ASN A 649 26.59 5.40 10.36
N ILE A 650 26.77 4.12 10.71
CA ILE A 650 28.09 3.52 10.99
C ILE A 650 29.00 3.63 9.77
N TRP A 651 28.53 3.14 8.62
CA TRP A 651 29.32 3.06 7.39
C TRP A 651 29.76 4.44 6.90
N ARG A 652 28.83 5.41 6.86
CA ARG A 652 29.09 6.77 6.34
C ARG A 652 29.60 7.74 7.41
N ASN A 653 29.72 7.30 8.66
CA ASN A 653 30.00 8.15 9.81
C ASN A 653 29.08 9.40 9.85
N SER A 654 27.80 9.22 9.54
CA SER A 654 26.83 10.32 9.44
C SER A 654 25.95 10.42 10.68
N ARG A 655 25.75 11.64 11.19
CA ARG A 655 24.79 11.95 12.27
C ARG A 655 23.55 12.64 11.71
N ARG A 656 22.44 12.57 12.46
CA ARG A 656 21.17 13.28 12.17
C ARG A 656 20.66 13.06 10.74
N ALA A 657 20.42 11.80 10.37
CA ALA A 657 19.85 11.46 9.06
C ALA A 657 18.34 11.75 8.99
N PHE A 658 17.60 11.46 10.05
CA PHE A 658 16.18 11.74 10.19
C PHE A 658 15.93 12.67 11.39
N ALA A 659 14.84 13.43 11.34
CA ALA A 659 14.40 14.25 12.46
C ALA A 659 13.89 13.37 13.61
N TRP A 660 14.16 13.75 14.86
CA TRP A 660 13.65 13.03 16.04
C TRP A 660 12.12 12.93 16.06
N ARG A 661 11.44 14.01 15.64
CA ARG A 661 9.97 14.03 15.50
C ARG A 661 9.48 12.98 14.50
N PHE A 662 10.18 12.81 13.39
CA PHE A 662 9.88 11.79 12.39
C PHE A 662 10.16 10.38 12.93
N MET A 663 11.33 10.16 13.54
CA MET A 663 11.73 8.83 14.02
C MET A 663 10.79 8.32 15.13
N VAL A 664 10.55 9.13 16.15
CA VAL A 664 9.65 8.76 17.26
C VAL A 664 8.21 8.67 16.75
N GLY A 665 7.76 9.65 15.97
CA GLY A 665 6.40 9.69 15.44
C GLY A 665 6.07 8.51 14.53
N GLN A 666 6.95 8.15 13.59
CA GLN A 666 6.77 6.98 12.73
C GLN A 666 6.78 5.68 13.54
N SER A 667 7.66 5.57 14.54
CA SER A 667 7.73 4.39 15.40
C SER A 667 6.42 4.18 16.17
N VAL A 668 5.88 5.24 16.78
CA VAL A 668 4.61 5.19 17.51
C VAL A 668 3.45 4.87 16.57
N LEU A 669 3.30 5.64 15.47
CA LEU A 669 2.18 5.45 14.55
C LEU A 669 2.20 4.09 13.85
N ARG A 670 3.38 3.52 13.57
CA ARG A 670 3.50 2.19 12.96
C ARG A 670 3.31 1.04 13.96
N LEU A 671 3.45 1.29 15.27
CA LEU A 671 3.13 0.32 16.32
C LEU A 671 1.62 0.24 16.63
N LEU A 672 0.85 1.31 16.42
CA LEU A 672 -0.58 1.37 16.77
C LEU A 672 -1.43 0.24 16.15
N PRO A 673 -1.30 -0.11 14.86
CA PRO A 673 -2.05 -1.23 14.29
C PRO A 673 -1.72 -2.58 14.97
N PHE A 674 -0.47 -2.80 15.36
CA PHE A 674 -0.06 -3.99 16.10
C PHE A 674 -0.59 -3.96 17.53
N ALA A 675 -0.54 -2.80 18.19
CA ALA A 675 -1.09 -2.62 19.54
C ALA A 675 -2.57 -3.00 19.59
N TYR A 676 -3.34 -2.66 18.55
CA TYR A 676 -4.74 -3.05 18.46
C TYR A 676 -4.93 -4.57 18.51
N PHE A 677 -4.24 -5.33 17.65
CA PHE A 677 -4.41 -6.78 17.60
C PHE A 677 -3.80 -7.53 18.79
N TYR A 678 -2.72 -7.02 19.38
CA TYR A 678 -2.02 -7.72 20.47
C TYR A 678 -2.50 -7.35 21.87
N LEU A 679 -3.16 -6.19 22.06
CA LEU A 679 -3.63 -5.74 23.37
C LEU A 679 -5.15 -5.79 23.53
N ARG A 680 -5.90 -5.63 22.44
CA ARG A 680 -7.37 -5.58 22.51
C ARG A 680 -7.94 -6.99 22.42
N HIS A 681 -8.64 -7.38 23.50
CA HIS A 681 -9.32 -8.68 23.60
C HIS A 681 -10.52 -8.75 22.64
N ASP A 682 -11.28 -7.66 22.51
CA ASP A 682 -12.42 -7.56 21.57
C ASP A 682 -12.03 -6.95 20.21
N ASN A 683 -10.95 -7.44 19.60
CA ASN A 683 -10.58 -6.99 18.26
C ASN A 683 -11.56 -7.55 17.19
N ILE A 684 -11.60 -6.90 16.02
CA ILE A 684 -12.52 -7.25 14.91
C ILE A 684 -12.33 -8.68 14.40
N LEU A 685 -11.14 -9.25 14.59
CA LEU A 685 -10.79 -10.61 14.15
C LEU A 685 -10.89 -11.65 15.29
N PHE A 686 -11.28 -11.23 16.50
CA PHE A 686 -11.34 -12.08 17.70
C PHE A 686 -10.04 -12.87 17.96
N VAL A 687 -8.89 -12.30 17.60
CA VAL A 687 -7.57 -12.91 17.83
C VAL A 687 -7.22 -12.82 19.31
N GLU A 688 -6.66 -13.88 19.88
CA GLU A 688 -6.21 -13.85 21.28
C GLU A 688 -5.05 -12.84 21.47
N PRO A 689 -5.15 -11.93 22.45
CA PRO A 689 -4.13 -10.91 22.67
C PRO A 689 -2.88 -11.51 23.33
N ASP A 690 -1.71 -11.22 22.76
CA ASP A 690 -0.40 -11.60 23.31
C ASP A 690 0.39 -10.35 23.73
N SER A 691 0.16 -9.92 24.98
CA SER A 691 0.84 -8.75 25.54
C SER A 691 2.36 -8.92 25.67
N VAL A 692 2.85 -10.17 25.81
CA VAL A 692 4.28 -10.45 25.99
C VAL A 692 5.02 -10.24 24.68
N THR A 693 4.54 -10.83 23.59
CA THR A 693 5.13 -10.63 22.26
C THR A 693 5.08 -9.15 21.87
N PHE A 694 3.98 -8.45 22.17
CA PHE A 694 3.91 -7.00 21.92
C PHE A 694 4.94 -6.21 22.74
N ALA A 695 5.13 -6.53 24.02
CA ALA A 695 6.17 -5.88 24.84
C ALA A 695 7.58 -6.11 24.27
N VAL A 696 7.88 -7.30 23.75
CA VAL A 696 9.15 -7.60 23.06
C VAL A 696 9.30 -6.75 21.79
N LEU A 697 8.26 -6.63 20.97
CA LEU A 697 8.28 -5.81 19.76
C LEU A 697 8.47 -4.31 20.08
N VAL A 698 7.77 -3.80 21.09
CA VAL A 698 7.94 -2.41 21.58
C VAL A 698 9.35 -2.20 22.10
N GLY A 699 9.86 -3.12 22.94
CA GLY A 699 11.23 -3.08 23.45
C GLY A 699 12.27 -3.10 22.33
N TRP A 700 12.04 -3.88 21.27
CA TRP A 700 12.90 -3.93 20.09
C TRP A 700 12.96 -2.61 19.32
N VAL A 701 11.81 -1.97 19.07
CA VAL A 701 11.77 -0.65 18.43
C VAL A 701 12.45 0.40 19.30
N TRP A 702 12.24 0.37 20.62
CA TRP A 702 12.92 1.25 21.56
C TRP A 702 14.43 1.06 21.59
N CYS A 703 14.90 -0.18 21.54
CA CYS A 703 16.33 -0.49 21.45
C CYS A 703 16.96 0.15 20.20
N GLN A 704 16.30 0.07 19.06
CA GLN A 704 16.75 0.71 17.83
C GLN A 704 16.83 2.25 17.98
N LEU A 705 15.81 2.89 18.55
CA LEU A 705 15.80 4.33 18.79
C LEU A 705 16.89 4.76 19.79
N PHE A 706 17.12 3.95 20.83
CA PHE A 706 18.19 4.18 21.79
C PHE A 706 19.57 4.12 21.11
N VAL A 707 19.82 3.11 20.27
CA VAL A 707 21.06 3.03 19.50
C VAL A 707 21.24 4.25 18.60
N LEU A 708 20.18 4.70 17.91
CA LEU A 708 20.23 5.95 17.11
C LEU A 708 20.51 7.19 17.98
N ALA A 709 19.99 7.25 19.21
CA ALA A 709 20.26 8.34 20.15
C ALA A 709 21.72 8.36 20.59
N VAL A 710 22.27 7.18 20.92
CA VAL A 710 23.68 7.00 21.26
C VAL A 710 24.56 7.41 20.07
N GLN A 711 24.21 7.03 18.83
CA GLN A 711 24.92 7.44 17.62
C GLN A 711 24.92 8.96 17.40
N ASP A 712 23.86 9.66 17.79
CA ASP A 712 23.78 11.13 17.68
C ASP A 712 24.71 11.82 18.68
N VAL A 713 24.75 11.34 19.92
CA VAL A 713 25.54 11.91 21.03
C VAL A 713 27.02 11.49 20.95
N LEU A 714 27.30 10.19 21.07
CA LEU A 714 28.67 9.64 21.15
C LEU A 714 29.33 9.47 19.78
N GLY A 715 28.52 9.41 18.73
CA GLY A 715 28.95 9.28 17.35
C GLY A 715 28.66 7.92 16.73
N PRO A 716 28.54 7.82 15.39
CA PRO A 716 28.05 6.60 14.74
C PRO A 716 28.96 5.38 14.86
N ARG A 717 30.27 5.59 15.06
CA ARG A 717 31.29 4.53 15.18
C ARG A 717 31.66 4.20 16.63
N PHE A 718 30.92 4.75 17.61
CA PHE A 718 31.15 4.47 19.02
C PHE A 718 30.99 2.96 19.30
N GLY A 719 32.02 2.35 19.89
CA GLY A 719 32.01 0.93 20.26
C GLY A 719 32.32 -0.06 19.12
N ILE A 720 32.75 0.39 17.93
CA ILE A 720 33.06 -0.48 16.79
C ILE A 720 34.58 -0.53 16.54
N PRO A 721 35.20 -1.73 16.39
CA PRO A 721 36.64 -1.85 16.10
C PRO A 721 37.03 -1.17 14.78
N LYS A 722 38.14 -0.42 14.77
CA LYS A 722 38.59 0.38 13.61
C LYS A 722 38.75 -0.45 12.33
N ASP A 723 39.16 -1.71 12.46
CA ASP A 723 39.43 -2.61 11.33
C ASP A 723 38.17 -3.09 10.60
N TRP A 724 36.98 -2.87 11.17
CA TRP A 724 35.71 -3.30 10.58
C TRP A 724 35.09 -2.26 9.64
N MET A 725 35.75 -1.11 9.46
CA MET A 725 35.19 0.06 8.78
C MET A 725 36.13 0.60 7.72
N PRO A 726 35.58 1.06 6.58
CA PRO A 726 36.39 1.77 5.58
C PRO A 726 36.95 3.08 6.16
N GLU A 727 38.17 3.42 5.73
CA GLU A 727 38.85 4.66 6.12
C GLU A 727 37.97 5.87 5.78
N VAL A 728 37.94 6.84 6.70
CA VAL A 728 37.21 8.09 6.47
C VAL A 728 38.00 8.87 5.44
N TRP A 729 37.37 9.22 4.31
CA TRP A 729 37.99 10.07 3.29
C TRP A 729 38.39 11.41 3.92
N ASP A 730 39.70 11.63 4.08
CA ASP A 730 40.26 12.87 4.59
C ASP A 730 40.36 13.86 3.43
N TYR A 731 39.55 14.93 3.48
CA TYR A 731 39.59 16.00 2.47
C TYR A 731 40.83 16.89 2.60
N HIS A 732 41.56 16.78 3.72
CA HIS A 732 42.79 17.52 3.99
C HIS A 732 43.88 16.58 4.54
N PRO A 733 44.37 15.63 3.73
CA PRO A 733 45.47 14.79 4.16
C PRO A 733 46.67 15.69 4.46
N VAL A 734 47.16 15.64 5.70
CA VAL A 734 48.38 16.35 6.08
C VAL A 734 49.55 15.67 5.37
N LEU A 735 50.01 16.28 4.28
CA LEU A 735 51.20 15.82 3.55
C LEU A 735 52.42 15.94 4.48
N ARG A 736 52.94 14.81 4.93
CA ARG A 736 54.26 14.71 5.55
C ARG A 736 55.30 14.48 4.44
N GLU A 737 56.47 15.10 4.57
CA GLU A 737 57.58 15.01 3.60
C GLU A 737 57.96 13.55 3.28
N ASP A 738 57.81 12.65 4.26
CA ASP A 738 58.04 11.20 4.16
C ASP A 738 57.22 10.51 3.05
N ASN A 739 56.03 11.04 2.71
CA ASN A 739 55.16 10.47 1.66
C ASN A 739 55.49 10.96 0.25
N VAL A 740 56.30 12.02 0.12
CA VAL A 740 56.73 12.59 -1.17
C VAL A 740 57.91 11.81 -1.73
N GLU A 741 58.78 11.28 -0.87
CA GLU A 741 59.95 10.48 -1.28
C GLU A 741 59.61 9.02 -1.60
N ALA A 742 58.49 8.48 -1.08
CA ALA A 742 58.06 7.10 -1.30
C ALA A 742 57.20 6.88 -2.57
N GLY A 743 57.00 7.90 -3.41
CA GLY A 743 56.20 7.79 -4.64
C GLY A 743 54.70 7.53 -4.42
N GLY A 744 54.20 7.72 -3.19
CA GLY A 744 52.80 7.51 -2.81
C GLY A 744 51.96 8.76 -2.95
N LEU A 745 51.93 9.39 -4.14
CA LEU A 745 50.96 10.45 -4.44
C LEU A 745 49.75 9.86 -5.17
N PRO A 746 48.51 10.32 -4.88
CA PRO A 746 47.35 9.91 -5.64
C PRO A 746 47.54 10.26 -7.12
N ILE A 747 47.25 9.29 -7.98
CA ILE A 747 47.40 9.33 -9.44
C ILE A 747 46.83 10.65 -10.00
N GLY A 748 47.70 11.47 -10.60
CA GLY A 748 47.29 12.68 -11.33
C GLY A 748 48.21 13.91 -11.23
N LEU A 749 49.24 13.89 -10.38
CA LEU A 749 50.11 15.05 -10.13
C LEU A 749 51.56 14.87 -10.59
N VAL A 750 51.76 14.24 -11.76
CA VAL A 750 53.06 14.21 -12.45
C VAL A 750 53.00 15.17 -13.62
N SER A 751 53.54 16.38 -13.45
CA SER A 751 53.79 17.31 -14.56
C SER A 751 55.12 16.96 -15.22
N SER A 752 55.09 16.77 -16.54
CA SER A 752 56.24 16.62 -17.42
C SER A 752 56.77 17.99 -17.88
N GLY A 753 58.09 18.15 -17.89
CA GLY A 753 58.79 19.18 -18.67
C GLY A 753 60.30 19.15 -18.50
N GLY A 754 61.03 18.56 -19.45
CA GLY A 754 62.44 18.89 -19.72
C GLY A 754 62.51 20.06 -20.70
N TRP A 755 63.61 20.75 -21.02
CA TRP A 755 65.07 20.68 -20.82
C TRP A 755 65.51 22.14 -20.50
N GLY A 756 66.52 22.48 -19.70
CA GLY A 756 67.95 22.21 -19.87
C GLY A 756 68.73 23.53 -19.72
N SER A 757 69.49 23.67 -18.63
CA SER A 757 70.73 24.47 -18.53
C SER A 757 71.25 24.39 -17.09
N ALA A 758 72.25 23.53 -16.88
CA ALA A 758 73.18 23.62 -15.76
C ALA A 758 74.41 24.41 -16.28
N PRO A 759 75.20 25.13 -15.45
CA PRO A 759 75.88 24.49 -14.31
C PRO A 759 76.08 25.35 -13.04
N SER A 760 76.55 24.64 -12.01
CA SER A 760 77.36 25.08 -10.85
C SER A 760 76.66 25.65 -9.61
N SER A 761 76.58 24.81 -8.58
CA SER A 761 76.79 25.18 -7.15
C SER A 761 78.28 25.57 -6.92
N PRO A 762 78.76 25.97 -5.71
CA PRO A 762 78.10 26.08 -4.39
C PRO A 762 78.50 27.31 -3.52
N THR A 763 77.73 27.62 -2.46
CA THR A 763 78.17 28.14 -1.13
C THR A 763 76.93 28.40 -0.26
N ALA A 764 76.79 27.82 0.96
CA ALA A 764 77.27 28.33 2.27
C ALA A 764 76.59 29.67 2.67
N ALA A 765 76.13 29.96 3.89
CA ALA A 765 76.46 29.50 5.24
C ALA A 765 75.29 29.90 6.21
N VAL A 766 74.98 29.18 7.31
CA VAL A 766 75.43 29.41 8.71
C VAL A 766 74.89 30.73 9.30
N SER A 767 74.31 30.90 10.50
CA SER A 767 74.45 30.27 11.84
C SER A 767 73.33 30.72 12.80
N ASP A 768 73.02 29.86 13.77
CA ASP A 768 72.83 30.05 15.23
C ASP A 768 72.18 31.32 15.83
N PHE A 769 71.18 31.13 16.71
CA PHE A 769 71.43 31.08 18.17
C PHE A 769 70.19 30.60 18.97
N ALA A 770 70.45 29.78 20.00
CA ALA A 770 69.51 29.26 21.02
C ALA A 770 69.15 30.34 22.09
N ARG A 771 68.24 30.24 23.08
CA ARG A 771 67.64 29.14 23.85
C ARG A 771 66.56 29.72 24.83
N LYS A 772 65.62 28.85 25.28
CA LYS A 772 65.05 28.70 26.66
C LYS A 772 63.79 29.50 27.14
N ARG A 773 62.72 28.70 27.32
CA ARG A 773 61.93 28.39 28.56
C ARG A 773 60.76 29.26 29.08
N SER A 774 59.71 28.48 29.38
CA SER A 774 58.68 28.50 30.44
C SER A 774 57.52 29.47 30.35
N TRP A 775 56.30 28.93 30.47
CA TRP A 775 55.17 29.60 31.11
C TRP A 775 54.51 28.67 32.14
N SER A 776 54.33 29.22 33.32
CA SER A 776 53.48 28.77 34.42
C SER A 776 52.08 29.38 34.31
N ASP A 777 51.19 28.78 35.09
CA ASP A 777 49.76 29.03 35.32
C ASP A 777 49.30 30.50 35.51
N GLY A 778 48.02 30.77 35.24
CA GLY A 778 47.31 32.01 35.57
C GLY A 778 46.36 32.54 34.47
N GLY A 779 45.05 32.57 34.74
CA GLY A 779 44.01 33.08 33.83
C GLY A 779 43.69 34.57 33.97
N GLU A 780 43.01 35.13 32.97
CA GLU A 780 42.04 36.25 33.06
C GLU A 780 41.44 36.59 31.67
N GLU A 781 40.39 37.41 31.69
CA GLU A 781 39.18 37.41 30.86
C GLU A 781 39.17 38.02 29.44
N ASP A 782 38.23 37.47 28.65
CA ASP A 782 37.26 38.04 27.70
C ASP A 782 37.41 39.50 27.19
N SER A 783 37.39 39.67 25.85
CA SER A 783 37.02 40.93 25.14
C SER A 783 37.18 40.89 23.59
N GLY A 784 37.74 39.82 23.00
CA GLY A 784 38.02 39.75 21.55
C GLY A 784 36.87 39.27 20.65
N GLY A 785 35.84 38.63 21.22
CA GLY A 785 34.79 37.95 20.44
C GLY A 785 33.75 38.86 19.78
N ALA A 786 33.50 40.05 20.35
CA ALA A 786 32.45 40.96 19.88
C ALA A 786 32.83 41.67 18.57
N ARG A 787 34.05 42.21 18.47
CA ARG A 787 34.52 42.95 17.27
C ARG A 787 34.65 42.08 16.03
N ARG A 788 34.96 40.79 16.18
CA ARG A 788 35.06 39.85 15.05
C ARG A 788 33.69 39.51 14.45
N ARG A 789 32.67 39.37 15.31
CA ARG A 789 31.27 39.12 14.88
C ARG A 789 30.64 40.35 14.22
N GLU A 790 31.03 41.55 14.65
CA GLU A 790 30.55 42.80 14.08
C GLU A 790 31.16 43.06 12.70
N ARG A 791 32.47 42.83 12.54
CA ARG A 791 33.18 42.92 11.25
C ARG A 791 32.71 41.87 10.24
N GLU A 792 32.35 40.66 10.67
CA GLU A 792 31.74 39.62 9.81
C GLU A 792 30.30 39.97 9.40
N LYS A 793 29.52 40.64 10.26
CA LYS A 793 28.19 41.15 9.90
C LYS A 793 28.27 42.31 8.90
N GLU A 794 29.28 43.17 9.05
CA GLU A 794 29.53 44.31 8.15
C GLU A 794 30.02 43.84 6.77
N LEU A 795 30.92 42.84 6.73
CA LEU A 795 31.38 42.19 5.49
C LEU A 795 30.25 41.44 4.76
N ARG A 796 29.28 40.84 5.49
CA ARG A 796 28.09 40.22 4.87
C ARG A 796 27.08 41.23 4.33
N ARG A 797 26.97 42.42 4.94
CA ARG A 797 26.09 43.50 4.44
C ARG A 797 26.60 44.12 3.14
N HIS A 798 27.91 44.11 2.90
CA HIS A 798 28.51 44.68 1.69
C HIS A 798 28.54 43.75 0.47
N ALA A 799 28.14 42.46 0.59
CA ALA A 799 28.42 41.44 -0.44
C ALA A 799 27.19 40.88 -1.20
N ALA A 800 25.97 41.39 -1.01
CA ALA A 800 24.79 40.92 -1.75
C ALA A 800 23.85 42.07 -2.13
N GLN A 801 24.30 42.96 -3.02
CA GLN A 801 23.44 44.00 -3.59
C GLN A 801 22.73 43.45 -4.84
N ILE A 802 21.40 43.58 -4.89
CA ILE A 802 20.61 43.21 -6.06
C ILE A 802 21.03 44.08 -7.24
N ASN A 803 21.41 43.45 -8.34
CA ASN A 803 21.89 44.13 -9.55
C ASN A 803 21.29 43.55 -10.84
N THR A 804 20.44 42.52 -10.75
CA THR A 804 19.81 41.87 -11.90
C THR A 804 18.33 41.60 -11.64
N LEU A 805 17.48 41.91 -12.63
CA LEU A 805 16.04 41.68 -12.59
C LEU A 805 15.64 40.71 -13.71
N LEU A 806 14.99 39.60 -13.33
CA LEU A 806 14.56 38.55 -14.25
C LEU A 806 13.04 38.54 -14.36
N LEU A 807 12.52 39.08 -15.46
CA LEU A 807 11.10 39.35 -15.65
C LEU A 807 10.46 38.21 -16.44
N ASP A 808 9.36 37.64 -15.95
CA ASP A 808 8.52 36.81 -16.82
C ASP A 808 7.87 37.66 -17.93
N CYS A 809 7.39 37.02 -19.00
CA CYS A 809 6.83 37.73 -20.15
C CYS A 809 5.31 37.76 -20.16
N ASP A 810 4.69 36.59 -20.23
CA ASP A 810 3.24 36.46 -20.44
C ASP A 810 2.52 36.90 -19.16
N ASN A 811 1.55 37.81 -19.27
CA ASN A 811 0.80 38.44 -18.16
C ASN A 811 1.64 39.19 -17.10
N THR A 812 2.97 39.18 -17.21
CA THR A 812 3.88 39.98 -16.38
C THR A 812 4.30 41.27 -17.09
N LEU A 813 4.80 41.16 -18.32
CA LEU A 813 5.20 42.30 -19.16
C LEU A 813 4.11 42.69 -20.17
N VAL A 814 3.37 41.70 -20.68
CA VAL A 814 2.36 41.89 -21.75
C VAL A 814 1.11 41.07 -21.48
N LEU A 815 -0.06 41.55 -21.89
CA LEU A 815 -1.33 40.84 -21.71
C LEU A 815 -1.57 39.85 -22.86
N SER A 816 -0.83 38.74 -22.87
CA SER A 816 -0.77 37.79 -24.00
C SER A 816 -1.70 36.58 -23.88
N GLU A 817 -2.14 36.21 -22.68
CA GLU A 817 -2.84 34.94 -22.44
C GLU A 817 -4.18 34.87 -23.18
N THR A 818 -5.04 35.89 -23.03
CA THR A 818 -6.35 35.95 -23.70
C THR A 818 -6.20 35.84 -25.23
N LEU A 819 -5.24 36.55 -25.81
CA LEU A 819 -4.96 36.54 -27.25
C LEU A 819 -4.44 35.17 -27.73
N ALA A 820 -3.64 34.49 -26.91
CA ALA A 820 -3.15 33.15 -27.25
C ALA A 820 -4.29 32.12 -27.28
N PHE A 821 -5.23 32.19 -26.33
CA PHE A 821 -6.41 31.33 -26.32
C PHE A 821 -7.40 31.65 -27.45
N GLU A 822 -7.53 32.92 -27.85
CA GLU A 822 -8.27 33.28 -29.07
C GLU A 822 -7.68 32.63 -30.32
N GLY A 823 -6.35 32.70 -30.50
CA GLY A 823 -5.66 32.04 -31.62
C GLY A 823 -5.84 30.52 -31.61
N CYS A 824 -5.76 29.89 -30.43
CA CYS A 824 -6.07 28.46 -30.28
C CYS A 824 -7.51 28.13 -30.69
N ALA A 825 -8.48 28.96 -30.29
CA ALA A 825 -9.89 28.76 -30.60
C ALA A 825 -10.16 28.84 -32.11
N GLU A 826 -9.56 29.82 -32.80
CA GLU A 826 -9.65 29.94 -34.26
C GLU A 826 -9.14 28.67 -34.95
N LEU A 827 -7.96 28.19 -34.56
CA LEU A 827 -7.38 26.98 -35.14
C LEU A 827 -8.19 25.72 -34.82
N ILE A 828 -8.67 25.57 -33.58
CA ILE A 828 -9.52 24.43 -33.18
C ILE A 828 -10.82 24.42 -33.99
N ASN A 829 -11.48 25.56 -34.15
CA ASN A 829 -12.70 25.67 -34.95
C ASN A 829 -12.44 25.34 -36.43
N GLU A 830 -11.30 25.75 -36.97
CA GLU A 830 -10.89 25.37 -38.33
C GLU A 830 -10.67 23.85 -38.45
N ILE A 831 -9.98 23.23 -37.48
CA ILE A 831 -9.75 21.78 -37.46
C ILE A 831 -11.08 21.04 -37.36
N ALA A 832 -11.98 21.47 -36.47
CA ALA A 832 -13.29 20.88 -36.28
C ALA A 832 -14.14 20.97 -37.55
N ALA A 833 -14.11 22.12 -38.25
CA ALA A 833 -14.78 22.29 -39.53
C ALA A 833 -14.20 21.34 -40.60
N LYS A 834 -12.86 21.22 -40.69
CA LYS A 834 -12.20 20.32 -41.65
C LYS A 834 -12.46 18.84 -41.37
N LYS A 835 -12.63 18.46 -40.11
CA LYS A 835 -12.90 17.08 -39.67
C LYS A 835 -14.39 16.76 -39.55
N ASN A 836 -15.28 17.69 -39.93
CA ASN A 836 -16.74 17.56 -39.80
C ASN A 836 -17.20 17.19 -38.37
N VAL A 837 -16.54 17.76 -37.36
CA VAL A 837 -16.87 17.51 -35.95
C VAL A 837 -18.13 18.30 -35.58
N PRO A 838 -19.19 17.66 -35.05
CA PRO A 838 -20.42 18.35 -34.66
C PRO A 838 -20.21 19.10 -33.34
N LEU A 839 -19.75 20.35 -33.43
CA LEU A 839 -19.62 21.24 -32.27
C LEU A 839 -20.98 21.89 -31.92
N PRO A 840 -21.40 21.89 -30.64
CA PRO A 840 -22.62 22.58 -30.21
C PRO A 840 -22.58 24.09 -30.47
N ALA A 841 -21.40 24.69 -30.33
CA ALA A 841 -21.08 26.08 -30.64
C ALA A 841 -19.58 26.19 -30.97
N PRO A 842 -19.14 27.19 -31.75
CA PRO A 842 -17.72 27.47 -31.95
C PRO A 842 -17.03 27.81 -30.63
N PHE A 843 -15.80 27.32 -30.45
CA PHE A 843 -14.98 27.71 -29.30
C PHE A 843 -14.58 29.18 -29.40
N THR A 844 -14.59 29.87 -28.27
CA THR A 844 -14.01 31.20 -28.07
C THR A 844 -12.81 31.13 -27.14
N GLY A 845 -11.95 32.15 -27.12
CA GLY A 845 -10.83 32.22 -26.18
C GLY A 845 -11.28 32.04 -24.72
N GLU A 846 -12.36 32.70 -24.31
CA GLU A 846 -12.94 32.57 -22.96
C GLU A 846 -13.40 31.13 -22.65
N SER A 847 -14.06 30.47 -23.61
CA SER A 847 -14.48 29.08 -23.43
C SER A 847 -13.29 28.12 -23.26
N LEU A 848 -12.21 28.34 -24.02
CA LEU A 848 -11.01 27.52 -23.92
C LEU A 848 -10.21 27.80 -22.65
N ILE A 849 -10.19 29.05 -22.17
CA ILE A 849 -9.61 29.37 -20.87
C ILE A 849 -10.33 28.54 -19.80
N ILE A 850 -11.66 28.66 -19.66
CA ILE A 850 -12.41 27.94 -18.63
C ILE A 850 -12.22 26.41 -18.73
N GLU A 851 -12.25 25.86 -19.94
CA GLU A 851 -12.25 24.41 -20.15
C GLU A 851 -10.86 23.77 -20.13
N PHE A 852 -9.83 24.49 -20.59
CA PHE A 852 -8.50 23.94 -20.85
C PHE A 852 -7.35 24.70 -20.15
N VAL A 853 -7.63 25.51 -19.12
CA VAL A 853 -6.58 26.11 -18.26
C VAL A 853 -5.54 25.04 -17.88
N GLY A 854 -4.28 25.35 -18.16
CA GLY A 854 -3.13 24.50 -17.80
C GLY A 854 -2.81 23.37 -18.77
N GLN A 855 -3.54 23.22 -19.87
CA GLN A 855 -3.17 22.31 -20.97
C GLN A 855 -2.41 23.06 -22.08
N ASN A 856 -1.48 22.37 -22.74
CA ASN A 856 -0.90 22.87 -24.00
C ASN A 856 -1.80 22.48 -25.19
N PHE A 857 -1.57 23.09 -26.36
CA PHE A 857 -2.40 22.83 -27.55
C PHE A 857 -2.50 21.35 -27.94
N ARG A 858 -1.42 20.58 -27.77
CA ARG A 858 -1.45 19.13 -27.96
C ARG A 858 -2.44 18.45 -27.02
N GLY A 859 -2.40 18.79 -25.73
CA GLY A 859 -3.32 18.27 -24.72
C GLY A 859 -4.78 18.64 -25.02
N MET A 860 -5.02 19.88 -25.44
CA MET A 860 -6.34 20.35 -25.90
C MET A 860 -6.85 19.48 -27.05
N MET A 861 -6.04 19.27 -28.09
CA MET A 861 -6.43 18.46 -29.24
C MET A 861 -6.71 16.99 -28.90
N LEU A 862 -5.89 16.37 -28.05
CA LEU A 862 -6.13 14.99 -27.59
C LEU A 862 -7.42 14.88 -26.77
N SER A 863 -7.70 15.86 -25.91
CA SER A 863 -8.94 15.92 -25.13
C SER A 863 -10.16 16.08 -26.03
N LEU A 864 -10.06 16.93 -27.06
CA LEU A 864 -11.12 17.14 -28.04
C LEU A 864 -11.35 15.89 -28.90
N GLN A 865 -10.30 15.19 -29.33
CA GLN A 865 -10.40 13.91 -30.05
C GLN A 865 -11.18 12.87 -29.24
N GLN A 866 -10.85 12.74 -27.95
CA GLN A 866 -11.54 11.81 -27.05
C GLN A 866 -13.01 12.22 -26.83
N ARG A 867 -13.27 13.53 -26.66
CA ARG A 867 -14.60 14.04 -26.34
C ARG A 867 -15.59 13.96 -27.50
N TYR A 868 -15.14 14.31 -28.71
CA TYR A 868 -15.99 14.40 -29.90
C TYR A 868 -15.80 13.22 -30.86
N GLY A 869 -14.95 12.25 -30.53
CA GLY A 869 -14.83 10.99 -31.26
C GLY A 869 -14.24 11.12 -32.66
N PHE A 870 -13.24 12.00 -32.84
CA PHE A 870 -12.52 12.14 -34.12
C PHE A 870 -11.05 11.73 -34.02
N GLU A 871 -10.49 11.27 -35.14
CA GLU A 871 -9.11 10.81 -35.22
C GLU A 871 -8.21 11.74 -36.04
N MET A 872 -6.98 11.90 -35.56
CA MET A 872 -5.88 12.56 -36.24
C MET A 872 -4.65 11.65 -36.16
N THR A 873 -3.88 11.57 -37.25
CA THR A 873 -2.61 10.87 -37.19
C THR A 873 -1.59 11.68 -36.36
N PRO A 874 -0.55 11.04 -35.79
CA PRO A 874 0.51 11.76 -35.09
C PRO A 874 1.14 12.88 -35.93
N GLU A 875 1.32 12.65 -37.24
CA GLU A 875 1.88 13.63 -38.17
C GLU A 875 0.95 14.82 -38.40
N GLU A 876 -0.37 14.59 -38.48
CA GLU A 876 -1.37 15.65 -38.55
C GLU A 876 -1.36 16.51 -37.28
N LEU A 877 -1.30 15.86 -36.10
CA LEU A 877 -1.23 16.56 -34.82
C LEU A 877 0.02 17.44 -34.71
N GLU A 878 1.20 16.95 -35.10
CA GLU A 878 2.42 17.77 -35.14
C GLU A 878 2.31 18.97 -36.07
N THR A 879 1.64 18.79 -37.21
CA THR A 879 1.42 19.88 -38.19
C THR A 879 0.57 20.98 -37.58
N TYR A 880 -0.51 20.62 -36.86
CA TYR A 880 -1.36 21.60 -36.19
C TYR A 880 -0.68 22.25 -34.98
N VAL A 881 0.12 21.52 -34.20
CA VAL A 881 0.91 22.08 -33.10
C VAL A 881 1.89 23.15 -33.60
N ARG A 882 2.58 22.91 -34.72
CA ARG A 882 3.47 23.93 -35.31
C ARG A 882 2.68 25.14 -35.82
N ARG A 883 1.52 24.90 -36.42
CA ARG A 883 0.66 25.97 -36.94
C ARG A 883 0.04 26.83 -35.84
N GLU A 884 -0.26 26.25 -34.67
CA GLU A 884 -0.75 27.00 -33.52
C GLU A 884 0.22 28.11 -33.11
N GLU A 885 1.51 27.81 -33.03
CA GLU A 885 2.53 28.81 -32.69
C GLU A 885 2.49 30.00 -33.68
N ASP A 886 2.42 29.72 -34.98
CA ASP A 886 2.38 30.76 -36.01
C ASP A 886 1.07 31.60 -35.95
N VAL A 887 -0.08 30.96 -35.68
CA VAL A 887 -1.38 31.65 -35.53
C VAL A 887 -1.37 32.55 -34.30
N VAL A 888 -0.87 32.06 -33.16
CA VAL A 888 -0.76 32.83 -31.93
C VAL A 888 0.20 34.00 -32.10
N ILE A 889 1.36 33.80 -32.73
CA ILE A 889 2.30 34.89 -33.01
C ILE A 889 1.65 35.97 -33.90
N ALA A 890 0.91 35.58 -34.94
CA ALA A 890 0.21 36.53 -35.81
C ALA A 890 -0.80 37.37 -35.01
N LYS A 891 -1.59 36.73 -34.14
CA LYS A 891 -2.56 37.40 -33.27
C LYS A 891 -1.91 38.38 -32.30
N LEU A 892 -0.81 37.97 -31.66
CA LEU A 892 -0.04 38.81 -30.75
C LEU A 892 0.51 40.04 -31.48
N LYS A 893 1.08 39.87 -32.68
CA LYS A 893 1.58 41.01 -33.48
C LYS A 893 0.48 42.00 -33.89
N GLU A 894 -0.76 41.54 -34.00
CA GLU A 894 -1.90 42.40 -34.31
C GLU A 894 -2.33 43.23 -33.08
N LYS A 895 -2.63 42.56 -31.96
CA LYS A 895 -3.45 43.13 -30.86
C LYS A 895 -2.76 43.23 -29.49
N LEU A 896 -1.54 42.72 -29.31
CA LEU A 896 -0.90 42.68 -27.99
C LEU A 896 -0.64 44.08 -27.43
N VAL A 897 -0.87 44.21 -26.11
CA VAL A 897 -0.63 45.42 -25.33
C VAL A 897 0.22 45.10 -24.08
N SER A 898 0.95 46.09 -23.58
CA SER A 898 1.72 46.00 -22.34
C SER A 898 0.81 45.81 -21.13
N CYS A 899 1.35 45.21 -20.06
CA CYS A 899 0.70 45.25 -18.76
C CYS A 899 0.61 46.70 -18.25
N PRO A 900 -0.47 47.09 -17.54
CA PRO A 900 -0.60 48.46 -17.03
C PRO A 900 0.61 48.86 -16.17
N GLY A 901 1.17 50.05 -16.43
CA GLY A 901 2.26 50.64 -15.66
C GLY A 901 3.67 50.11 -15.94
N VAL A 902 3.82 48.97 -16.62
CA VAL A 902 5.13 48.31 -16.81
C VAL A 902 6.12 49.14 -17.62
N ASP A 903 5.67 49.80 -18.69
CA ASP A 903 6.56 50.52 -19.61
C ASP A 903 7.26 51.69 -18.91
N ALA A 904 6.54 52.40 -18.04
CA ALA A 904 7.08 53.50 -17.24
C ALA A 904 8.10 53.01 -16.21
N VAL A 905 7.94 51.79 -15.69
CA VAL A 905 8.91 51.18 -14.75
C VAL A 905 10.15 50.72 -15.52
N LEU A 906 9.99 50.02 -16.64
CA LEU A 906 11.11 49.58 -17.48
C LEU A 906 11.96 50.75 -17.98
N GLU A 907 11.32 51.84 -18.42
CA GLU A 907 12.03 53.05 -18.84
C GLU A 907 12.87 53.65 -17.70
N ARG A 908 12.30 53.76 -16.48
CA ARG A 908 13.04 54.24 -15.30
C ARG A 908 14.19 53.31 -14.92
N LEU A 909 13.96 51.99 -14.92
CA LEU A 909 14.97 51.00 -14.57
C LEU A 909 16.13 51.01 -15.57
N ALA A 910 15.83 51.07 -16.87
CA ALA A 910 16.83 51.17 -17.92
C ALA A 910 17.62 52.49 -17.83
N ALA A 911 16.94 53.62 -17.63
CA ALA A 911 17.58 54.94 -17.48
C ALA A 911 18.48 55.02 -16.24
N SER A 912 18.17 54.29 -15.16
CA SER A 912 18.99 54.27 -13.95
C SER A 912 20.37 53.63 -14.16
N GLY A 913 20.49 52.73 -15.13
CA GLY A 913 21.70 51.91 -15.34
C GLY A 913 22.07 50.99 -14.17
N LYS A 914 21.26 50.92 -13.11
CA LYS A 914 21.56 50.16 -11.88
C LYS A 914 21.40 48.66 -12.07
N TYR A 915 20.44 48.23 -12.89
CA TYR A 915 20.06 46.82 -13.01
C TYR A 915 20.25 46.28 -14.43
N LYS A 916 20.73 45.04 -14.51
CA LYS A 916 20.64 44.24 -15.73
C LYS A 916 19.23 43.66 -15.84
N LEU A 917 18.52 43.93 -16.93
CA LEU A 917 17.17 43.42 -17.18
C LEU A 917 17.24 42.22 -18.14
N ALA A 918 16.50 41.16 -17.84
CA ALA A 918 16.37 40.01 -18.72
C ALA A 918 14.96 39.44 -18.68
N VAL A 919 14.52 38.84 -19.79
CA VAL A 919 13.23 38.14 -19.88
C VAL A 919 13.45 36.65 -19.70
N VAL A 920 12.64 36.00 -18.87
CA VAL A 920 12.69 34.55 -18.63
C VAL A 920 11.28 33.98 -18.74
N SER A 921 10.95 33.26 -19.81
CA SER A 921 9.59 32.76 -20.08
C SER A 921 9.55 31.26 -20.41
N SER A 922 8.38 30.63 -20.20
CA SER A 922 8.12 29.26 -20.69
C SER A 922 7.78 29.20 -22.18
N SER A 923 7.34 30.32 -22.77
CA SER A 923 6.92 30.41 -24.17
C SER A 923 8.10 30.23 -25.14
N ALA A 924 7.82 29.77 -26.36
CA ALA A 924 8.83 29.65 -27.42
C ALA A 924 9.51 31.00 -27.70
N LEU A 925 10.82 30.97 -27.99
CA LEU A 925 11.61 32.20 -28.14
C LEU A 925 11.04 33.15 -29.21
N ARG A 926 10.51 32.60 -30.31
CA ARG A 926 9.87 33.37 -31.39
C ARG A 926 8.65 34.15 -30.88
N ARG A 927 7.84 33.55 -30.02
CA ARG A 927 6.67 34.18 -29.39
C ARG A 927 7.10 35.27 -28.42
N VAL A 928 8.03 34.99 -27.51
CA VAL A 928 8.52 35.97 -26.53
C VAL A 928 9.09 37.21 -27.23
N LYS A 929 9.94 37.02 -28.26
CA LYS A 929 10.50 38.12 -29.06
C LYS A 929 9.41 38.93 -29.76
N ALA A 930 8.46 38.27 -30.43
CA ALA A 930 7.35 38.95 -31.08
C ALA A 930 6.50 39.77 -30.10
N SER A 931 6.31 39.24 -28.88
CA SER A 931 5.57 39.92 -27.82
C SER A 931 6.24 41.21 -27.38
N VAL A 932 7.52 41.17 -27.00
CA VAL A 932 8.23 42.37 -26.51
C VAL A 932 8.53 43.37 -27.63
N GLU A 933 8.74 42.92 -28.86
CA GLU A 933 8.91 43.78 -30.05
C GLU A 933 7.63 44.56 -30.36
N LYS A 934 6.46 43.89 -30.31
CA LYS A 934 5.16 44.53 -30.59
C LYS A 934 4.86 45.72 -29.68
N VAL A 935 5.24 45.62 -28.41
CA VAL A 935 5.03 46.70 -27.43
C VAL A 935 6.26 47.62 -27.27
N GLY A 936 7.33 47.38 -28.05
CA GLY A 936 8.54 48.21 -28.03
C GLY A 936 9.38 48.09 -26.75
N GLN A 937 9.29 46.95 -26.05
CA GLN A 937 10.05 46.63 -24.82
C GLN A 937 11.36 45.88 -25.12
N ASP A 938 11.52 45.32 -26.31
CA ASP A 938 12.73 44.62 -26.77
C ASP A 938 14.02 45.44 -26.57
N LYS A 939 13.92 46.75 -26.75
CA LYS A 939 15.00 47.73 -26.53
C LYS A 939 15.63 47.69 -25.13
N TYR A 940 14.93 47.16 -24.11
CA TYR A 940 15.41 47.09 -22.73
C TYR A 940 16.21 45.81 -22.42
N PHE A 941 16.03 44.75 -23.21
CA PHE A 941 16.57 43.42 -22.91
C PHE A 941 17.70 43.00 -23.85
N GLY A 942 17.73 43.53 -25.08
CA GLY A 942 18.72 43.13 -26.08
C GLY A 942 18.65 41.62 -26.36
N GLU A 943 19.78 40.92 -26.18
CA GLU A 943 19.86 39.46 -26.37
C GLU A 943 19.46 38.65 -25.12
N ASP A 944 19.21 39.30 -23.99
CA ASP A 944 18.94 38.64 -22.70
C ASP A 944 17.47 38.20 -22.57
N ILE A 945 17.04 37.38 -23.53
CA ILE A 945 15.70 36.79 -23.60
C ILE A 945 15.84 35.26 -23.59
N PHE A 946 15.39 34.65 -22.51
CA PHE A 946 15.54 33.23 -22.23
C PHE A 946 14.19 32.50 -22.30
N SER A 947 14.11 31.48 -23.14
CA SER A 947 12.93 30.64 -23.37
C SER A 947 13.16 29.22 -22.85
N ALA A 948 12.32 28.74 -21.95
CA ALA A 948 12.40 27.36 -21.47
C ALA A 948 12.17 26.33 -22.59
N ALA A 949 11.38 26.71 -23.61
CA ALA A 949 11.07 25.86 -24.76
C ALA A 949 12.19 25.80 -25.81
N SER A 950 13.05 26.82 -25.92
CA SER A 950 14.01 26.92 -27.04
C SER A 950 15.44 27.32 -26.68
N SER A 951 15.71 27.90 -25.50
CA SER A 951 17.06 28.31 -25.08
C SER A 951 17.86 27.20 -24.41
N LEU A 952 17.23 26.05 -24.12
CA LEU A 952 17.85 24.89 -23.46
C LEU A 952 18.04 23.73 -24.44
N PRO A 953 19.07 22.87 -24.27
CA PRO A 953 19.27 21.68 -25.11
C PRO A 953 18.07 20.73 -25.12
N ARG A 954 17.29 20.73 -24.04
CA ARG A 954 16.02 20.02 -23.93
C ARG A 954 14.93 21.04 -23.55
N PRO A 955 13.84 21.13 -24.31
CA PRO A 955 12.70 21.97 -23.94
C PRO A 955 12.16 21.60 -22.56
N THR A 956 11.95 22.63 -21.73
CA THR A 956 11.36 22.52 -20.38
C THR A 956 10.27 23.57 -20.23
N SER A 957 9.58 23.57 -19.09
CA SER A 957 8.63 24.61 -18.70
C SER A 957 8.73 24.89 -17.20
N LYS A 958 8.33 26.10 -16.78
CA LYS A 958 8.13 26.42 -15.36
C LYS A 958 7.06 25.44 -14.81
N PRO A 959 7.24 24.78 -13.66
CA PRO A 959 8.04 25.17 -12.50
C PRO A 959 9.46 24.55 -12.40
N ASP A 960 10.00 23.98 -13.47
CA ASP A 960 11.41 23.57 -13.48
C ASP A 960 12.32 24.81 -13.38
N PRO A 961 13.28 24.89 -12.44
CA PRO A 961 14.18 26.03 -12.30
C PRO A 961 15.23 26.15 -13.42
N ALA A 962 15.34 25.16 -14.32
CA ALA A 962 16.39 25.08 -15.33
C ALA A 962 16.57 26.37 -16.14
N ILE A 963 15.48 27.05 -16.52
CA ILE A 963 15.57 28.27 -17.32
C ILE A 963 16.11 29.47 -16.52
N TYR A 964 15.72 29.62 -15.24
CA TYR A 964 16.28 30.66 -14.36
C TYR A 964 17.76 30.40 -14.04
N LEU A 965 18.12 29.13 -13.78
CA LEU A 965 19.51 28.72 -13.57
C LEU A 965 20.36 28.98 -14.83
N HIS A 966 19.79 28.72 -16.01
CA HIS A 966 20.45 29.01 -17.28
C HIS A 966 20.61 30.51 -17.53
N ALA A 967 19.57 31.31 -17.31
CA ALA A 967 19.63 32.77 -17.42
C ALA A 967 20.73 33.34 -16.50
N MET A 968 20.75 32.94 -15.22
CA MET A 968 21.80 33.34 -14.29
C MET A 968 23.21 32.90 -14.72
N LYS A 969 23.34 31.67 -15.25
CA LYS A 969 24.63 31.17 -15.76
C LYS A 969 25.13 32.00 -16.94
N VAL A 970 24.26 32.33 -17.89
CA VAL A 970 24.61 33.14 -19.08
C VAL A 970 24.94 34.58 -18.67
N LEU A 971 24.17 35.15 -17.74
CA LEU A 971 24.40 36.51 -17.22
C LEU A 971 25.57 36.62 -16.24
N GLY A 972 26.14 35.48 -15.79
CA GLY A 972 27.22 35.44 -14.80
C GLY A 972 26.79 35.91 -13.41
N LYS A 973 25.54 35.64 -13.02
CA LYS A 973 24.92 36.13 -11.77
C LYS A 973 24.64 35.01 -10.78
N LYS A 974 24.70 35.34 -9.49
CA LYS A 974 24.26 34.45 -8.41
C LYS A 974 22.81 34.73 -8.03
N PRO A 975 22.10 33.77 -7.41
CA PRO A 975 20.72 33.97 -6.97
C PRO A 975 20.53 35.15 -6.02
N GLU A 976 21.52 35.43 -5.16
CA GLU A 976 21.48 36.53 -4.19
C GLU A 976 21.65 37.92 -4.83
N GLU A 977 22.01 38.00 -6.12
CA GLU A 977 22.12 39.24 -6.90
C GLU A 977 20.88 39.50 -7.76
N CYS A 978 19.94 38.55 -7.78
CA CYS A 978 18.80 38.52 -8.69
C CYS A 978 17.47 38.67 -7.93
N VAL A 979 16.51 39.35 -8.57
CA VAL A 979 15.09 39.31 -8.20
C VAL A 979 14.28 38.92 -9.42
N ALA A 980 13.30 38.03 -9.25
CA ALA A 980 12.38 37.63 -10.31
C ALA A 980 10.99 38.25 -10.11
N VAL A 981 10.28 38.56 -11.20
CA VAL A 981 8.86 38.99 -11.17
C VAL A 981 8.04 37.96 -11.96
N GLU A 982 7.03 37.40 -11.33
CA GLU A 982 6.22 36.29 -11.86
C GLU A 982 4.74 36.46 -11.51
N ASP A 983 3.85 36.23 -12.47
CA ASP A 983 2.40 36.31 -12.27
C ASP A 983 1.75 34.95 -11.95
N SER A 984 2.49 33.86 -12.16
CA SER A 984 1.97 32.50 -12.14
C SER A 984 2.57 31.64 -11.03
N LYS A 985 1.80 30.65 -10.58
CA LYS A 985 2.27 29.65 -9.59
C LYS A 985 3.50 28.89 -10.10
N SER A 986 3.45 28.45 -11.35
CA SER A 986 4.52 27.67 -11.96
C SER A 986 5.80 28.49 -12.04
N GLY A 987 5.69 29.75 -12.45
CA GLY A 987 6.82 30.65 -12.51
C GLY A 987 7.41 31.03 -11.16
N THR A 988 6.56 31.37 -10.19
CA THR A 988 6.99 31.64 -8.82
C THR A 988 7.74 30.46 -8.21
N LEU A 989 7.25 29.24 -8.42
CA LEU A 989 7.96 28.03 -7.99
C LEU A 989 9.30 27.86 -8.71
N SER A 990 9.38 28.17 -10.01
CA SER A 990 10.62 28.06 -10.80
C SER A 990 11.70 29.02 -10.27
N GLY A 991 11.36 30.30 -10.09
CA GLY A 991 12.27 31.31 -9.55
C GLY A 991 12.72 30.98 -8.12
N THR A 992 11.77 30.59 -7.26
CA THR A 992 12.05 30.20 -5.86
C THR A 992 12.97 28.96 -5.81
N ARG A 993 12.72 27.96 -6.66
CA ARG A 993 13.57 26.75 -6.74
C ARG A 993 14.97 27.03 -7.30
N ALA A 994 15.12 28.09 -8.09
CA ALA A 994 16.43 28.58 -8.54
C ALA A 994 17.17 29.37 -7.44
N GLY A 995 16.57 29.55 -6.26
CA GLY A 995 17.13 30.28 -5.13
C GLY A 995 16.96 31.80 -5.21
N ILE A 996 16.12 32.28 -6.13
CA ILE A 996 15.91 33.71 -6.40
C ILE A 996 14.75 34.22 -5.55
N LYS A 997 14.86 35.43 -4.99
CA LYS A 997 13.72 36.10 -4.36
C LYS A 997 12.71 36.50 -5.44
N VAL A 998 11.46 36.09 -5.29
CA VAL A 998 10.40 36.33 -6.29
C VAL A 998 9.37 37.34 -5.79
N ILE A 999 9.07 38.34 -6.62
CA ILE A 999 7.92 39.22 -6.50
C ILE A 999 6.76 38.58 -7.27
N GLY A 1000 5.67 38.24 -6.59
CA GLY A 1000 4.46 37.71 -7.21
C GLY A 1000 3.56 38.84 -7.71
N TYR A 1001 3.28 38.91 -9.01
CA TYR A 1001 2.49 39.97 -9.62
C TYR A 1001 1.05 39.53 -9.89
N VAL A 1002 0.06 40.22 -9.32
CA VAL A 1002 -1.36 39.86 -9.46
C VAL A 1002 -2.19 40.86 -10.27
N GLY A 1003 -1.56 41.89 -10.84
CA GLY A 1003 -2.21 42.92 -11.64
C GLY A 1003 -3.01 42.46 -12.88
N PRO A 1004 -2.62 41.41 -13.63
CA PRO A 1004 -3.35 41.00 -14.84
C PRO A 1004 -4.67 40.29 -14.53
N TYR A 1005 -4.84 39.77 -13.31
CA TYR A 1005 -6.04 39.03 -12.91
C TYR A 1005 -7.20 39.98 -12.58
N GLN A 1006 -8.43 39.51 -12.82
CA GLN A 1006 -9.64 40.24 -12.43
C GLN A 1006 -9.79 40.30 -10.90
N GLU A 1007 -10.47 41.33 -10.39
CA GLU A 1007 -10.60 41.60 -8.95
C GLU A 1007 -11.07 40.37 -8.14
N ALA A 1008 -12.05 39.62 -8.66
CA ALA A 1008 -12.57 38.41 -8.04
C ALA A 1008 -11.54 37.26 -7.91
N GLU A 1009 -10.52 37.24 -8.78
CA GLU A 1009 -9.49 36.20 -8.81
C GLU A 1009 -8.18 36.62 -8.14
N ARG A 1010 -7.97 37.93 -7.94
CA ARG A 1010 -6.74 38.48 -7.34
C ARG A 1010 -6.47 37.90 -5.97
N GLU A 1011 -7.44 37.89 -5.05
CA GLU A 1011 -7.22 37.35 -3.69
C GLU A 1011 -6.81 35.87 -3.70
N LYS A 1012 -7.40 35.09 -4.61
CA LYS A 1012 -7.04 33.69 -4.83
C LYS A 1012 -5.59 33.59 -5.32
N MET A 1013 -5.20 34.43 -6.28
CA MET A 1013 -3.84 34.42 -6.80
C MET A 1013 -2.81 34.90 -5.78
N VAL A 1014 -3.12 35.91 -4.95
CA VAL A 1014 -2.26 36.34 -3.83
C VAL A 1014 -1.90 35.16 -2.94
N LYS A 1015 -2.90 34.37 -2.54
CA LYS A 1015 -2.68 33.13 -1.76
C LYS A 1015 -1.78 32.14 -2.50
N ILE A 1016 -2.08 31.88 -3.78
CA ILE A 1016 -1.36 30.91 -4.59
C ILE A 1016 0.12 31.29 -4.77
N LEU A 1017 0.42 32.55 -5.08
CA LEU A 1017 1.79 33.01 -5.28
C LEU A 1017 2.57 33.07 -3.95
N THR A 1018 1.92 33.48 -2.87
CA THR A 1018 2.52 33.44 -1.52
C THR A 1018 2.88 32.00 -1.13
N GLU A 1019 1.96 31.05 -1.32
CA GLU A 1019 2.21 29.62 -1.05
C GLU A 1019 3.29 29.01 -1.98
N ALA A 1020 3.45 29.58 -3.18
CA ALA A 1020 4.47 29.17 -4.15
C ALA A 1020 5.88 29.69 -3.81
N GLY A 1021 6.00 30.62 -2.86
CA GLY A 1021 7.28 31.16 -2.39
C GLY A 1021 7.59 32.60 -2.80
N ALA A 1022 6.61 33.35 -3.33
CA ALA A 1022 6.77 34.79 -3.51
C ALA A 1022 7.00 35.47 -2.15
N VAL A 1023 8.06 36.28 -2.05
CA VAL A 1023 8.44 36.97 -0.82
C VAL A 1023 7.71 38.30 -0.65
N VAL A 1024 7.24 38.87 -1.76
CA VAL A 1024 6.42 40.08 -1.81
C VAL A 1024 5.38 39.89 -2.90
N ILE A 1025 4.17 40.42 -2.67
CA ILE A 1025 3.10 40.46 -3.67
C ILE A 1025 2.94 41.89 -4.16
N MET A 1026 2.89 42.05 -5.48
CA MET A 1026 2.74 43.32 -6.19
C MET A 1026 1.38 43.32 -6.90
N HIS A 1027 0.54 44.30 -6.60
CA HIS A 1027 -0.79 44.44 -7.20
C HIS A 1027 -0.76 45.29 -8.47
N ASP A 1028 0.14 46.27 -8.53
CA ASP A 1028 0.31 47.18 -9.64
C ASP A 1028 1.81 47.47 -9.86
N TRP A 1029 2.22 47.69 -11.11
CA TRP A 1029 3.62 47.98 -11.42
C TRP A 1029 4.14 49.27 -10.78
N SER A 1030 3.27 50.21 -10.40
CA SER A 1030 3.68 51.39 -9.61
C SER A 1030 4.25 51.05 -8.23
N GLU A 1031 3.91 49.88 -7.68
CA GLU A 1031 4.42 49.38 -6.39
C GLU A 1031 5.80 48.70 -6.51
N PHE A 1032 6.33 48.56 -7.73
CA PHE A 1032 7.56 47.80 -7.98
C PHE A 1032 8.75 48.30 -7.16
N ASP A 1033 8.95 49.61 -7.13
CA ASP A 1033 10.07 50.24 -6.41
C ASP A 1033 9.99 49.98 -4.89
N GLU A 1034 8.77 49.99 -4.31
CA GLU A 1034 8.55 49.66 -2.90
C GLU A 1034 8.76 48.17 -2.61
N CYS A 1035 8.30 47.30 -3.52
CA CYS A 1035 8.47 45.85 -3.40
C CYS A 1035 9.96 45.47 -3.46
N LEU A 1036 10.70 46.09 -4.37
CA LEU A 1036 12.14 45.88 -4.51
C LEU A 1036 12.90 46.41 -3.28
N ALA A 1037 12.52 47.58 -2.75
CA ALA A 1037 13.13 48.13 -1.53
C ALA A 1037 12.92 47.23 -0.29
N LYS A 1038 11.78 46.54 -0.17
CA LYS A 1038 11.55 45.53 0.88
C LYS A 1038 12.54 44.37 0.77
N ILE A 1039 12.83 43.93 -0.44
CA ILE A 1039 13.82 42.87 -0.71
C ILE A 1039 15.24 43.35 -0.42
N GLU A 1040 15.63 44.53 -0.90
CA GLU A 1040 16.98 45.10 -0.72
C GLU A 1040 17.28 45.43 0.76
N SER A 1041 16.28 45.86 1.53
CA SER A 1041 16.43 46.13 2.97
C SER A 1041 16.53 44.86 3.83
N GLY A 1042 16.21 43.70 3.26
CA GLY A 1042 16.13 42.43 4.00
C GLY A 1042 14.91 42.33 4.93
N SER A 1043 13.87 43.13 4.69
CA SER A 1043 12.62 43.12 5.48
C SER A 1043 11.73 41.90 5.19
N VAL A 1044 12.08 41.12 4.17
CA VAL A 1044 11.38 39.91 3.69
C VAL A 1044 12.31 38.73 3.48
#